data_AF-A0A8S1DYM1-F1
#
_entry.id   AF-A0A8S1DYM1-F1
#
_cell.length_a   1.000
_cell.length_b   1.000
_cell.length_c   1.000
_cell.angle_alpha   90.00
_cell.angle_beta   90.00
_cell.angle_gamma   90.00
#
_symmetry.space_group_name_H-M   'P 1'
#
loop_
_entity.id
_entity.type
_entity.pdbx_description
1 polymer ?
#
loop_
_entity_poly.entity_id
_entity_poly.type
_entity_poly.pdbx_seq_one_letter_code
_entity_poly.pdbx_strand_id
1 'polypeptide(L)'
;MLYVFHVETGSMMTYDMNLALESVAHLKGVIGRMCSIPPDKQVLLVSGGESLDSNNRVCQYSAAGTDTNPIFLFSKCTIESTTPLTPSVNYGSDVDMNEETKYAIAMQPSYDTVLQRTKLAKKFHELAKEQTKVCEQLVHDQHLQQQGWAAVVANLEDTTKAFENKAELFEQHFNQFLQNREEHYHLLQNFRGDLEILSQIPVLPALLLNNENIDSSQAEATTLLEWITSTDRQSNMDQAVDSCFSRLEQLNETTMQALKKNIEAAIETASNKSMKEIKGLEERLSGLENIMFSNKRYVQEQEEHSIGLNQNLQRLSKLGDETILPDLCQTHSRHLSVMLKNHQQMRDILKRCTKAKEELSLNLLQRLKWVVFVQNNISDVSHKLLIYHEGLKALKNRLDIFQQVHLSPDIYLNAVGEVVRRRAFSKAFLKWAHDLSAQSDDIYKEEISRRKAFHDQFENHFLRNLFPGLEDEPPPFAAQPPNVFDNYLPELTCEDIKLLKQQLPEMASAIPEYTESSFNFMFSPNLLRSTATEQNGLTPSQDAADSSIGALLQPTSSAGHDLSPQPSIDVPSLPKEDRGFESETDTEEFEKVGQSPVDPNLPLENPPCLIQTSDKSSSQQSSTPSVHPEKEENLGSVSSQESLTMSTMKKITNLAVTGAKQWREELSTLRSCMVENSKDMRENFEELRREALERITLLQQHHEETIANLKKMLHEREQNLAMAKEELDRVEAKEGVLMAELQAKQTQALEELSSKMRCEAELELARQVTELQAEAQTRLEQTLNNAEAERKAAIKEVTDRLNREHRLELEGLRSRFKMVHASQMERSPSDTSLEKIEY
;
A
#
# COMPACT_ATOMS: atom_id res chain seq x y z
N MET A 1 -17.39 -25.46 14.62
CA MET A 1 -16.25 -24.79 15.27
C MET A 1 -15.56 -23.97 14.22
N LEU A 2 -15.05 -22.79 14.56
CA LEU A 2 -14.25 -21.97 13.66
C LEU A 2 -12.77 -22.25 13.91
N TYR A 3 -12.01 -22.52 12.85
CA TYR A 3 -10.59 -22.91 12.93
C TYR A 3 -9.67 -21.80 12.42
N VAL A 4 -8.65 -21.48 13.21
CA VAL A 4 -7.63 -20.48 12.89
C VAL A 4 -6.26 -21.08 13.16
N PHE A 5 -5.38 -21.11 12.17
CA PHE A 5 -4.07 -21.75 12.27
C PHE A 5 -2.96 -20.71 12.36
N HIS A 6 -2.22 -20.70 13.47
CA HIS A 6 -1.12 -19.77 13.73
C HIS A 6 0.17 -20.34 13.14
N VAL A 7 0.60 -19.81 11.98
CA VAL A 7 1.56 -20.49 11.09
C VAL A 7 2.97 -20.56 11.69
N GLU A 8 3.44 -19.50 12.34
CA GLU A 8 4.79 -19.42 12.94
C GLU A 8 4.98 -20.43 14.08
N THR A 9 3.92 -20.71 14.83
CA THR A 9 3.92 -21.71 15.91
C THR A 9 3.47 -23.09 15.43
N GLY A 10 2.94 -23.19 14.21
CA GLY A 10 2.36 -24.40 13.65
C GLY A 10 1.21 -24.96 14.48
N SER A 11 0.31 -24.11 15.00
CA SER A 11 -0.75 -24.53 15.94
C SER A 11 -2.15 -24.21 15.45
N MET A 12 -3.02 -25.22 15.46
CA MET A 12 -4.46 -25.05 15.25
C MET A 12 -5.13 -24.50 16.51
N MET A 13 -5.86 -23.40 16.37
CA MET A 13 -6.72 -22.83 17.39
C MET A 13 -8.18 -23.03 16.99
N THR A 14 -9.02 -23.34 17.97
CA THR A 14 -10.44 -23.64 17.75
C THR A 14 -11.30 -22.66 18.54
N TYR A 15 -12.25 -22.03 17.86
CA TYR A 15 -13.17 -21.03 18.39
C TYR A 15 -14.63 -21.45 18.19
N ASP A 16 -15.55 -20.74 18.86
CA ASP A 16 -16.98 -20.89 18.64
C ASP A 16 -17.35 -20.58 17.17
N MET A 17 -18.24 -21.40 16.60
CA MET A 17 -18.79 -21.19 15.26
C MET A 17 -19.57 -19.88 15.16
N ASN A 18 -20.13 -19.38 16.27
CA ASN A 18 -20.85 -18.10 16.28
C ASN A 18 -19.99 -16.92 15.80
N LEU A 19 -18.67 -16.96 16.00
CA LEU A 19 -17.74 -15.94 15.49
C LEU A 19 -17.66 -15.89 13.96
N ALA A 20 -18.15 -16.91 13.24
CA ALA A 20 -18.28 -16.85 11.78
C ALA A 20 -19.31 -15.80 11.33
N LEU A 21 -20.33 -15.52 12.15
CA LEU A 21 -21.38 -14.54 11.83
C LEU A 21 -20.97 -13.10 12.19
N GLU A 22 -19.95 -12.95 13.02
CA GLU A 22 -19.42 -11.66 13.51
C GLU A 22 -18.47 -11.01 12.50
N SER A 23 -18.09 -9.75 12.77
CA SER A 23 -17.08 -9.05 11.99
C SER A 23 -15.67 -9.58 12.23
N VAL A 24 -14.80 -9.45 11.23
CA VAL A 24 -13.38 -9.78 11.35
C VAL A 24 -12.70 -8.93 12.43
N ALA A 25 -13.12 -7.68 12.64
CA ALA A 25 -12.66 -6.86 13.76
C ALA A 25 -12.96 -7.52 15.12
N HIS A 26 -14.16 -8.08 15.29
CA HIS A 26 -14.51 -8.82 16.51
C HIS A 26 -13.65 -10.09 16.66
N LEU A 27 -13.47 -10.87 15.58
CA LEU A 27 -12.60 -12.04 15.59
C LEU A 27 -11.16 -11.69 16.00
N LYS A 28 -10.58 -10.62 15.43
CA LYS A 28 -9.26 -10.11 15.83
C LYS A 28 -9.22 -9.71 17.32
N GLY A 29 -10.30 -9.13 17.85
CA GLY A 29 -10.45 -8.83 19.28
C GLY A 29 -10.58 -10.06 20.19
N VAL A 30 -11.08 -11.19 19.69
CA VAL A 30 -11.10 -12.47 20.41
C VAL A 30 -9.72 -13.13 20.36
N ILE A 31 -9.11 -13.24 19.17
CA ILE A 31 -7.74 -13.75 18.98
C ILE A 31 -6.75 -12.96 19.83
N GLY A 32 -6.87 -11.64 19.89
CA GLY A 32 -5.94 -10.79 20.65
C GLY A 32 -5.97 -11.04 22.15
N ARG A 33 -7.16 -11.35 22.72
CA ARG A 33 -7.31 -11.72 24.13
C ARG A 33 -6.81 -13.14 24.42
N MET A 34 -6.98 -14.07 23.48
CA MET A 34 -6.55 -15.47 23.62
C MET A 34 -5.04 -15.67 23.41
N CYS A 35 -4.46 -14.95 22.44
CA CYS A 35 -3.08 -15.16 21.98
C CYS A 35 -2.11 -14.06 22.43
N SER A 36 -2.61 -12.98 23.06
CA SER A 36 -1.83 -11.76 23.40
C SER A 36 -1.20 -11.06 22.18
N ILE A 37 -1.82 -11.16 20.99
CA ILE A 37 -1.37 -10.48 19.76
C ILE A 37 -2.29 -9.27 19.50
N PRO A 38 -1.79 -8.02 19.50
CA PRO A 38 -2.61 -6.84 19.21
C PRO A 38 -3.34 -6.92 17.85
N PRO A 39 -4.61 -6.48 17.73
CA PRO A 39 -5.39 -6.59 16.48
C PRO A 39 -4.77 -5.94 15.23
N ASP A 40 -3.96 -4.89 15.41
CA ASP A 40 -3.17 -4.21 14.37
C ASP A 40 -1.92 -5.00 13.93
N LYS A 41 -1.45 -5.91 14.79
CA LYS A 41 -0.32 -6.83 14.56
C LYS A 41 -0.77 -8.21 14.08
N GLN A 42 -2.08 -8.48 13.99
CA GLN A 42 -2.63 -9.69 13.39
C GLN A 42 -2.84 -9.52 11.88
N VAL A 43 -2.17 -10.35 11.08
CA VAL A 43 -2.52 -10.56 9.67
C VAL A 43 -3.31 -11.86 9.59
N LEU A 44 -4.50 -11.78 9.00
CA LEU A 44 -5.36 -12.94 8.73
C LEU A 44 -5.49 -13.10 7.22
N LEU A 45 -5.13 -14.27 6.69
CA LEU A 45 -5.30 -14.65 5.28
C LEU A 45 -6.18 -15.90 5.17
N VAL A 46 -6.83 -16.09 4.02
CA VAL A 46 -7.41 -17.38 3.61
C VAL A 46 -6.54 -18.09 2.57
N SER A 47 -6.82 -19.35 2.28
CA SER A 47 -6.25 -20.04 1.11
C SER A 47 -6.49 -19.23 -0.17
N GLY A 48 -5.44 -19.02 -0.95
CA GLY A 48 -5.43 -18.09 -2.09
C GLY A 48 -4.82 -16.72 -1.78
N GLY A 49 -4.58 -16.38 -0.50
CA GLY A 49 -3.85 -15.17 -0.10
C GLY A 49 -4.70 -13.90 0.07
N GLU A 50 -6.02 -14.00 -0.05
CA GLU A 50 -6.93 -12.89 0.26
C GLU A 50 -6.85 -12.53 1.76
N SER A 51 -6.70 -11.23 2.06
CA SER A 51 -6.68 -10.69 3.42
C SER A 51 -8.07 -10.46 3.97
N LEU A 52 -8.32 -10.82 5.23
CA LEU A 52 -9.61 -10.57 5.87
C LEU A 52 -9.75 -9.08 6.27
N ASP A 53 -10.66 -8.37 5.60
CA ASP A 53 -11.04 -6.98 5.90
C ASP A 53 -11.79 -6.93 7.23
N SER A 54 -11.38 -6.01 8.11
CA SER A 54 -11.93 -5.85 9.46
C SER A 54 -13.44 -5.56 9.52
N ASN A 55 -14.02 -4.96 8.46
CA ASN A 55 -15.43 -4.59 8.38
C ASN A 55 -16.32 -5.74 7.88
N ASN A 56 -15.77 -6.67 7.10
CA ASN A 56 -16.50 -7.82 6.56
C ASN A 56 -16.88 -8.82 7.66
N ARG A 57 -17.89 -9.65 7.39
CA ARG A 57 -18.20 -10.81 8.25
C ARG A 57 -17.25 -11.96 7.95
N VAL A 58 -16.88 -12.74 8.96
CA VAL A 58 -15.97 -13.88 8.78
C VAL A 58 -16.54 -14.91 7.78
N CYS A 59 -17.85 -15.17 7.79
CA CYS A 59 -18.52 -16.09 6.87
C CYS A 59 -18.60 -15.62 5.40
N GLN A 60 -18.20 -14.38 5.09
CA GLN A 60 -18.12 -13.87 3.72
C GLN A 60 -16.99 -14.59 2.93
N TYR A 61 -15.93 -14.96 3.65
CA TYR A 61 -14.79 -15.73 3.14
C TYR A 61 -15.17 -17.22 3.03
N SER A 62 -15.90 -17.53 1.96
CA SER A 62 -16.51 -18.84 1.76
C SER A 62 -15.48 -19.98 1.77
N ALA A 63 -15.86 -21.09 2.43
CA ALA A 63 -15.03 -22.28 2.69
C ALA A 63 -13.78 -22.09 3.58
N ALA A 64 -13.49 -20.90 4.09
CA ALA A 64 -12.43 -20.68 5.08
C ALA A 64 -12.92 -20.98 6.52
N GLY A 65 -11.96 -21.22 7.42
CA GLY A 65 -12.23 -21.45 8.85
C GLY A 65 -12.65 -22.88 9.20
N THR A 66 -12.37 -23.86 8.33
CA THR A 66 -12.56 -25.30 8.59
C THR A 66 -11.27 -25.96 9.08
N ASP A 67 -11.36 -27.21 9.54
CA ASP A 67 -10.21 -28.00 9.96
C ASP A 67 -9.23 -28.29 8.81
N THR A 68 -9.74 -28.52 7.59
CA THR A 68 -8.93 -28.72 6.38
C THR A 68 -8.53 -27.43 5.65
N ASN A 69 -9.20 -26.31 5.91
CA ASN A 69 -8.94 -25.00 5.32
C ASN A 69 -9.18 -23.88 6.38
N PRO A 70 -8.27 -23.72 7.36
CA PRO A 70 -8.41 -22.74 8.43
C PRO A 70 -8.17 -21.31 7.93
N ILE A 71 -8.50 -20.33 8.76
CA ILE A 71 -7.99 -18.96 8.56
C ILE A 71 -6.52 -18.95 9.03
N PHE A 72 -5.59 -18.50 8.20
CA PHE A 72 -4.17 -18.43 8.55
C PHE A 72 -3.88 -17.14 9.31
N LEU A 73 -3.41 -17.26 10.55
CA LEU A 73 -2.94 -16.16 11.38
C LEU A 73 -1.42 -16.05 11.30
N PHE A 74 -0.96 -14.83 11.08
CA PHE A 74 0.43 -14.40 11.23
C PHE A 74 0.49 -13.22 12.20
N SER A 75 1.54 -13.19 13.01
CA SER A 75 1.76 -12.22 14.07
C SER A 75 2.96 -11.36 13.73
N LYS A 76 2.71 -10.09 13.40
CA LYS A 76 3.78 -9.11 13.16
C LYS A 76 4.72 -8.99 14.35
N CYS A 77 4.23 -9.08 15.59
CA CYS A 77 5.08 -9.12 16.79
C CYS A 77 6.03 -10.34 16.82
N THR A 78 5.55 -11.50 16.36
CA THR A 78 6.33 -12.75 16.28
C THR A 78 7.40 -12.65 15.19
N ILE A 79 7.05 -12.07 14.04
CA ILE A 79 7.95 -11.87 12.89
C ILE A 79 8.97 -10.75 13.15
N GLU A 80 8.59 -9.66 13.83
CA GLU A 80 9.48 -8.54 14.18
C GLU A 80 10.47 -8.89 15.30
N SER A 81 10.22 -9.93 16.09
CA SER A 81 11.03 -10.24 17.29
C SER A 81 12.44 -10.78 16.99
N THR A 82 13.39 -10.38 17.82
CA THR A 82 14.78 -10.87 17.85
C THR A 82 14.97 -12.13 18.71
N THR A 83 14.02 -12.46 19.60
CA THR A 83 14.11 -13.65 20.46
C THR A 83 13.90 -14.95 19.67
N PRO A 84 14.71 -16.00 19.89
CA PRO A 84 14.43 -17.31 19.31
C PRO A 84 13.07 -17.83 19.78
N LEU A 85 12.21 -18.21 18.84
CA LEU A 85 10.91 -18.79 19.13
C LEU A 85 11.01 -20.31 19.21
N THR A 86 10.58 -20.88 20.33
CA THR A 86 10.30 -22.32 20.43
C THR A 86 9.00 -22.63 19.68
N PRO A 87 9.00 -23.52 18.67
CA PRO A 87 7.77 -23.96 18.01
C PRO A 87 6.83 -24.65 19.00
N SER A 88 5.52 -24.56 18.76
CA SER A 88 4.53 -25.24 19.59
C SER A 88 4.45 -26.71 19.16
N VAL A 89 5.33 -27.51 19.77
CA VAL A 89 5.42 -28.96 19.57
C VAL A 89 4.81 -29.67 20.77
N ASN A 90 3.75 -30.44 20.52
CA ASN A 90 3.36 -31.48 21.47
C ASN A 90 4.32 -32.66 21.29
N TYR A 91 5.29 -32.78 22.20
CA TYR A 91 6.30 -33.86 22.18
C TYR A 91 5.71 -35.25 22.48
N GLY A 92 4.48 -35.33 23.01
CA GLY A 92 3.82 -36.58 23.36
C GLY A 92 4.52 -37.37 24.48
N SER A 93 4.04 -38.59 24.70
CA SER A 93 4.54 -39.50 25.73
C SER A 93 5.77 -40.31 25.26
N ASP A 94 6.98 -39.74 25.30
CA ASP A 94 8.24 -40.44 24.94
C ASP A 94 8.72 -41.44 26.03
N VAL A 95 7.80 -42.22 26.60
CA VAL A 95 8.06 -43.18 27.69
C VAL A 95 9.01 -44.28 27.21
N ASP A 96 10.10 -44.49 27.94
CA ASP A 96 10.98 -45.64 27.70
C ASP A 96 10.48 -46.89 28.45
N MET A 97 10.16 -47.92 27.69
CA MET A 97 9.62 -49.19 28.18
C MET A 97 10.70 -50.28 28.38
N ASN A 98 11.96 -49.96 28.09
CA ASN A 98 13.08 -50.92 28.01
C ASN A 98 13.36 -51.63 29.34
N GLU A 99 13.40 -50.91 30.47
CA GLU A 99 13.66 -51.49 31.79
C GLU A 99 12.48 -52.30 32.32
N GLU A 100 11.26 -51.75 32.23
CA GLU A 100 10.01 -52.42 32.62
C GLU A 100 9.81 -53.73 31.84
N THR A 101 10.17 -53.74 30.55
CA THR A 101 10.11 -54.94 29.71
C THR A 101 11.19 -55.96 30.06
N LYS A 102 12.44 -55.52 30.30
CA LYS A 102 13.52 -56.41 30.78
C LYS A 102 13.14 -57.08 32.11
N TYR A 103 12.61 -56.31 33.05
CA TYR A 103 12.11 -56.82 34.32
C TYR A 103 11.00 -57.85 34.11
N ALA A 104 9.97 -57.50 33.32
CA ALA A 104 8.86 -58.40 33.03
C ALA A 104 9.32 -59.71 32.36
N ILE A 105 10.30 -59.66 31.44
CA ILE A 105 10.90 -60.83 30.77
C ILE A 105 11.70 -61.71 31.74
N ALA A 106 12.36 -61.12 32.74
CA ALA A 106 13.17 -61.84 33.74
C ALA A 106 12.34 -62.51 34.86
N MET A 107 11.06 -62.18 35.00
CA MET A 107 10.16 -62.83 35.98
C MET A 107 10.05 -64.35 35.74
N GLN A 108 10.05 -65.11 36.84
CA GLN A 108 9.86 -66.58 36.83
C GLN A 108 8.45 -66.98 36.36
N PRO A 109 8.24 -68.18 35.79
CA PRO A 109 6.91 -68.63 35.37
C PRO A 109 5.90 -68.71 36.53
N SER A 110 4.83 -67.93 36.44
CA SER A 110 3.69 -67.95 37.36
C SER A 110 2.47 -67.31 36.71
N TYR A 111 1.28 -67.51 37.29
CA TYR A 111 0.06 -66.81 36.85
C TYR A 111 0.22 -65.29 36.90
N ASP A 112 0.83 -64.75 37.96
CA ASP A 112 1.09 -63.31 38.11
C ASP A 112 2.05 -62.79 37.04
N THR A 113 3.06 -63.56 36.64
CA THR A 113 3.96 -63.20 35.54
C THR A 113 3.19 -63.08 34.22
N VAL A 114 2.28 -64.01 33.92
CA VAL A 114 1.40 -63.94 32.73
C VAL A 114 0.48 -62.71 32.81
N LEU A 115 -0.09 -62.42 33.99
CA LEU A 115 -0.93 -61.24 34.23
C LEU A 115 -0.18 -59.91 34.05
N GLN A 116 1.03 -59.77 34.61
CA GLN A 116 1.82 -58.54 34.48
C GLN A 116 2.30 -58.33 33.04
N ARG A 117 2.73 -59.39 32.35
CA ARG A 117 3.10 -59.32 30.91
C ARG A 117 1.91 -58.93 30.04
N THR A 118 0.71 -59.39 30.37
CA THR A 118 -0.53 -59.01 29.68
C THR A 118 -0.92 -57.55 29.95
N LYS A 119 -0.69 -57.02 31.16
CA LYS A 119 -0.86 -55.57 31.44
C LYS A 119 0.13 -54.72 30.67
N LEU A 120 1.41 -55.12 30.64
CA LEU A 120 2.47 -54.43 29.90
C LEU A 120 2.15 -54.36 28.40
N ALA A 121 1.62 -55.45 27.82
CA ALA A 121 1.18 -55.48 26.43
C ALA A 121 -0.02 -54.56 26.13
N LYS A 122 -0.90 -54.27 27.11
CA LYS A 122 -1.95 -53.24 26.96
C LYS A 122 -1.35 -51.84 26.98
N LYS A 123 -0.45 -51.55 27.92
CA LYS A 123 0.28 -50.29 28.03
C LYS A 123 1.07 -49.95 26.75
N PHE A 124 1.72 -50.94 26.12
CA PHE A 124 2.36 -50.76 24.81
C PHE A 124 1.39 -50.32 23.71
N HIS A 125 0.19 -50.91 23.66
CA HIS A 125 -0.83 -50.58 22.66
C HIS A 125 -1.49 -49.20 22.92
N GLU A 126 -1.70 -48.87 24.18
CA GLU A 126 -2.20 -47.55 24.61
C GLU A 126 -1.21 -46.44 24.22
N LEU A 127 0.08 -46.62 24.51
CA LEU A 127 1.16 -45.73 24.07
C LEU A 127 1.29 -45.67 22.53
N ALA A 128 1.10 -46.78 21.82
CA ALA A 128 1.14 -46.80 20.35
C ALA A 128 0.05 -45.91 19.74
N LYS A 129 -1.17 -45.95 20.29
CA LYS A 129 -2.30 -45.12 19.87
C LYS A 129 -2.08 -43.64 20.22
N GLU A 130 -1.52 -43.34 21.39
CA GLU A 130 -1.17 -41.96 21.77
C GLU A 130 -0.08 -41.36 20.87
N GLN A 131 1.07 -42.04 20.73
CA GLN A 131 2.19 -41.57 19.91
C GLN A 131 1.79 -41.42 18.44
N THR A 132 1.03 -42.35 17.88
CA THR A 132 0.59 -42.24 16.47
C THR A 132 -0.33 -41.05 16.25
N LYS A 133 -1.27 -40.77 17.16
CA LYS A 133 -2.13 -39.58 17.08
C LYS A 133 -1.31 -38.28 17.14
N VAL A 134 -0.27 -38.23 17.98
CA VAL A 134 0.66 -37.08 18.02
C VAL A 134 1.40 -36.94 16.69
N CYS A 135 1.93 -38.03 16.13
CA CYS A 135 2.60 -37.98 14.82
C CYS A 135 1.66 -37.56 13.68
N GLU A 136 0.40 -38.01 13.67
CA GLU A 136 -0.62 -37.55 12.71
C GLU A 136 -0.83 -36.04 12.78
N GLN A 137 -0.99 -35.49 14.00
CA GLN A 137 -1.11 -34.04 14.19
C GLN A 137 0.17 -33.30 13.72
N LEU A 138 1.36 -33.78 14.09
CA LEU A 138 2.63 -33.15 13.70
C LEU A 138 2.88 -33.14 12.19
N VAL A 139 2.32 -34.08 11.43
CA VAL A 139 2.37 -34.08 9.96
C VAL A 139 1.29 -33.16 9.39
N HIS A 140 0.05 -33.25 9.88
CA HIS A 140 -1.05 -32.37 9.47
C HIS A 140 -0.74 -30.88 9.68
N ASP A 141 -0.17 -30.51 10.84
CA ASP A 141 0.31 -29.16 11.13
C ASP A 141 1.31 -28.66 10.07
N GLN A 142 2.17 -29.54 9.53
CA GLN A 142 3.16 -29.16 8.51
C GLN A 142 2.53 -28.96 7.12
N HIS A 143 1.46 -29.70 6.79
CA HIS A 143 0.67 -29.41 5.57
C HIS A 143 -0.08 -28.07 5.70
N LEU A 144 -0.64 -27.77 6.87
CA LEU A 144 -1.25 -26.46 7.13
C LEU A 144 -0.22 -25.31 7.13
N GLN A 145 1.00 -25.56 7.59
CA GLN A 145 2.13 -24.63 7.43
C GLN A 145 2.52 -24.41 5.95
N GLN A 146 2.49 -25.46 5.10
CA GLN A 146 2.68 -25.32 3.66
C GLN A 146 1.56 -24.49 3.01
N GLN A 147 0.30 -24.75 3.35
CA GLN A 147 -0.85 -23.98 2.82
C GLN A 147 -0.83 -22.52 3.25
N GLY A 148 -0.56 -22.24 4.52
CA GLY A 148 -0.42 -20.88 5.04
C GLY A 148 0.75 -20.14 4.39
N TRP A 149 1.86 -20.83 4.12
CA TRP A 149 2.97 -20.26 3.34
C TRP A 149 2.56 -19.93 1.90
N ALA A 150 1.83 -20.83 1.22
CA ALA A 150 1.31 -20.57 -0.13
C ALA A 150 0.36 -19.37 -0.16
N ALA A 151 -0.49 -19.19 0.85
CA ALA A 151 -1.35 -18.01 1.00
C ALA A 151 -0.54 -16.71 1.14
N VAL A 152 0.58 -16.72 1.89
CA VAL A 152 1.48 -15.56 1.98
C VAL A 152 2.19 -15.25 0.67
N VAL A 153 2.62 -16.27 -0.08
CA VAL A 153 3.25 -16.08 -1.39
C VAL A 153 2.26 -15.47 -2.38
N ALA A 154 1.02 -15.99 -2.44
CA ALA A 154 -0.03 -15.42 -3.29
C ALA A 154 -0.36 -13.96 -2.91
N ASN A 155 -0.52 -13.67 -1.62
CA ASN A 155 -0.73 -12.31 -1.11
C ASN A 155 0.39 -11.34 -1.51
N LEU A 156 1.65 -11.80 -1.48
CA LEU A 156 2.80 -11.03 -1.91
C LEU A 156 2.82 -10.80 -3.42
N GLU A 157 2.42 -11.79 -4.21
CA GLU A 157 2.34 -11.70 -5.68
C GLU A 157 1.24 -10.73 -6.12
N ASP A 158 0.04 -10.82 -5.56
CA ASP A 158 -1.05 -9.85 -5.79
C ASP A 158 -0.62 -8.43 -5.39
N THR A 159 0.03 -8.28 -4.23
CA THR A 159 0.55 -6.98 -3.75
C THR A 159 1.60 -6.42 -4.71
N THR A 160 2.48 -7.27 -5.24
CA THR A 160 3.54 -6.87 -6.17
C THR A 160 2.94 -6.50 -7.52
N LYS A 161 1.96 -7.24 -8.04
CA LYS A 161 1.30 -6.91 -9.30
C LYS A 161 0.45 -5.64 -9.21
N ALA A 162 -0.23 -5.43 -8.08
CA ALA A 162 -0.96 -4.20 -7.80
C ALA A 162 -0.05 -2.97 -7.62
N PHE A 163 1.21 -3.16 -7.19
CA PHE A 163 2.24 -2.13 -7.19
C PHE A 163 2.78 -1.85 -8.60
N GLU A 164 3.13 -2.90 -9.36
CA GLU A 164 3.63 -2.81 -10.73
C GLU A 164 2.66 -2.03 -11.63
N ASN A 165 1.36 -2.39 -11.63
CA ASN A 165 0.33 -1.68 -12.41
C ASN A 165 0.22 -0.18 -12.06
N LYS A 166 0.45 0.19 -10.78
CA LYS A 166 0.44 1.60 -10.34
C LYS A 166 1.72 2.33 -10.76
N ALA A 167 2.85 1.65 -10.77
CA ALA A 167 4.12 2.18 -11.20
C ALA A 167 4.14 2.41 -12.74
N GLU A 168 3.57 1.48 -13.52
CA GLU A 168 3.37 1.65 -14.97
C GLU A 168 2.52 2.89 -15.29
N LEU A 169 1.37 3.07 -14.60
CA LEU A 169 0.51 4.24 -14.78
C LEU A 169 1.20 5.55 -14.38
N PHE A 170 1.97 5.54 -13.29
CA PHE A 170 2.78 6.68 -12.87
C PHE A 170 3.86 7.03 -13.92
N GLU A 171 4.58 6.03 -14.46
CA GLU A 171 5.58 6.24 -15.51
C GLU A 171 4.95 6.83 -16.78
N GLN A 172 3.76 6.37 -17.17
CA GLN A 172 3.02 6.95 -18.31
C GLN A 172 2.69 8.44 -18.08
N HIS A 173 2.15 8.80 -16.91
CA HIS A 173 1.85 10.20 -16.58
C HIS A 173 3.12 11.07 -16.48
N PHE A 174 4.21 10.55 -15.92
CA PHE A 174 5.48 11.28 -15.82
C PHE A 174 6.10 11.51 -17.19
N ASN A 175 6.09 10.49 -18.07
CA ASN A 175 6.61 10.61 -19.43
C ASN A 175 5.77 11.57 -20.30
N GLN A 176 4.45 11.62 -20.12
CA GLN A 176 3.61 12.64 -20.77
C GLN A 176 3.97 14.06 -20.29
N PHE A 177 4.19 14.26 -19.00
CA PHE A 177 4.66 15.55 -18.46
C PHE A 177 6.05 15.94 -18.99
N LEU A 178 6.95 14.97 -19.20
CA LEU A 178 8.27 15.23 -19.80
C LEU A 178 8.19 15.65 -21.28
N GLN A 179 7.16 15.25 -22.03
CA GLN A 179 6.97 15.66 -23.43
C GLN A 179 6.60 17.16 -23.53
N ASN A 180 5.67 17.64 -22.71
CA ASN A 180 5.24 19.05 -22.67
C ASN A 180 6.19 19.96 -21.86
N ARG A 181 7.30 19.41 -21.35
CA ARG A 181 8.21 20.11 -20.44
C ARG A 181 8.78 21.41 -21.02
N GLU A 182 9.20 21.40 -22.29
CA GLU A 182 9.81 22.58 -22.92
C GLU A 182 8.79 23.72 -23.11
N GLU A 183 7.54 23.38 -23.44
CA GLU A 183 6.42 24.32 -23.50
C GLU A 183 6.17 24.98 -22.13
N HIS A 184 6.20 24.18 -21.06
CA HIS A 184 6.06 24.67 -19.69
C HIS A 184 7.21 25.58 -19.24
N TYR A 185 8.45 25.35 -19.69
CA TYR A 185 9.56 26.29 -19.46
C TYR A 185 9.36 27.60 -20.23
N HIS A 186 8.95 27.53 -21.51
CA HIS A 186 8.74 28.70 -22.35
C HIS A 186 7.59 29.59 -21.83
N LEU A 187 6.50 28.97 -21.35
CA LEU A 187 5.39 29.65 -20.67
C LEU A 187 5.89 30.44 -19.45
N LEU A 188 6.61 29.81 -18.53
CA LEU A 188 7.13 30.50 -17.34
C LEU A 188 8.17 31.57 -17.67
N GLN A 189 8.97 31.39 -18.73
CA GLN A 189 9.99 32.35 -19.14
C GLN A 189 9.38 33.65 -19.71
N ASN A 190 8.30 33.53 -20.48
CA ASN A 190 7.62 34.68 -21.07
C ASN A 190 6.57 35.31 -20.15
N PHE A 191 6.17 34.62 -19.06
CA PHE A 191 5.10 35.02 -18.15
C PHE A 191 5.17 36.49 -17.69
N ARG A 192 6.37 37.01 -17.44
CA ARG A 192 6.54 38.43 -17.08
C ARG A 192 6.08 39.38 -18.20
N GLY A 193 6.37 39.05 -19.46
CA GLY A 193 5.88 39.77 -20.63
C GLY A 193 4.35 39.70 -20.74
N ASP A 194 3.74 38.55 -20.40
CA ASP A 194 2.28 38.41 -20.35
C ASP A 194 1.67 39.37 -19.32
N LEU A 195 2.28 39.52 -18.13
CA LEU A 195 1.85 40.51 -17.14
C LEU A 195 2.04 41.96 -17.63
N GLU A 196 3.15 42.24 -18.30
CA GLU A 196 3.42 43.57 -18.89
C GLU A 196 2.40 43.90 -20.01
N ILE A 197 1.91 42.92 -20.78
CA ILE A 197 0.79 43.06 -21.72
C ILE A 197 -0.55 43.26 -20.99
N LEU A 198 -0.88 42.39 -20.02
CA LEU A 198 -2.13 42.46 -19.25
C LEU A 198 -2.28 43.76 -18.45
N SER A 199 -1.17 44.41 -18.10
CA SER A 199 -1.14 45.72 -17.44
C SER A 199 -1.56 46.89 -18.36
N GLN A 200 -1.54 46.70 -19.67
CA GLN A 200 -1.90 47.72 -20.66
C GLN A 200 -3.34 47.59 -21.14
N ILE A 201 -3.95 46.41 -20.99
CA ILE A 201 -5.33 46.13 -21.44
C ILE A 201 -6.33 46.67 -20.41
N PRO A 202 -7.20 47.63 -20.77
CA PRO A 202 -8.23 48.13 -19.86
C PRO A 202 -9.45 47.21 -19.81
N VAL A 203 -10.02 47.02 -18.61
CA VAL A 203 -11.35 46.38 -18.49
C VAL A 203 -12.43 47.41 -18.80
N LEU A 204 -13.29 47.11 -19.77
CA LEU A 204 -14.35 48.04 -20.20
C LEU A 204 -15.38 48.22 -19.07
N PRO A 205 -15.76 49.45 -18.68
CA PRO A 205 -16.59 49.70 -17.48
C PRO A 205 -17.93 48.95 -17.48
N ALA A 206 -18.55 48.73 -18.64
CA ALA A 206 -19.79 47.97 -18.79
C ALA A 206 -19.69 46.48 -18.38
N LEU A 207 -18.46 45.95 -18.22
CA LEU A 207 -18.20 44.61 -17.66
C LEU A 207 -18.08 44.62 -16.12
N LEU A 208 -17.73 45.76 -15.52
CA LEU A 208 -17.53 45.92 -14.09
C LEU A 208 -18.83 46.21 -13.33
N LEU A 209 -19.82 46.82 -14.00
CA LEU A 209 -21.13 47.20 -13.42
C LEU A 209 -21.92 46.04 -12.78
N ASN A 210 -21.67 44.79 -13.19
CA ASN A 210 -22.36 43.60 -12.67
C ASN A 210 -21.63 42.92 -11.50
N ASN A 211 -20.52 43.47 -11.02
CA ASN A 211 -19.60 42.80 -10.10
C ASN A 211 -19.66 43.42 -8.69
N GLU A 212 -20.40 42.81 -7.76
CA GLU A 212 -20.75 43.36 -6.42
C GLU A 212 -19.55 43.75 -5.53
N ASN A 213 -18.31 43.38 -5.89
CA ASN A 213 -17.09 43.61 -5.13
C ASN A 213 -16.26 44.83 -5.56
N ILE A 214 -16.71 45.61 -6.56
CA ILE A 214 -15.93 46.75 -7.10
C ILE A 214 -16.61 48.06 -6.75
N ASP A 215 -15.89 48.93 -6.04
CA ASP A 215 -16.41 50.23 -5.62
C ASP A 215 -16.53 51.18 -6.83
N SER A 216 -17.64 51.91 -6.90
CA SER A 216 -18.07 52.68 -8.09
C SER A 216 -17.07 53.75 -8.54
N SER A 217 -16.15 54.17 -7.67
CA SER A 217 -15.07 55.12 -7.96
C SER A 217 -13.77 54.51 -8.51
N GLN A 218 -13.66 53.18 -8.67
CA GLN A 218 -12.50 52.52 -9.29
C GLN A 218 -12.76 51.99 -10.71
N ALA A 219 -14.03 51.89 -11.14
CA ALA A 219 -14.44 51.20 -12.36
C ALA A 219 -14.01 51.86 -13.69
N GLU A 220 -13.41 53.06 -13.68
CA GLU A 220 -12.94 53.76 -14.89
C GLU A 220 -11.46 53.49 -15.24
N ALA A 221 -10.70 52.80 -14.37
CA ALA A 221 -9.24 52.68 -14.50
C ALA A 221 -8.67 51.25 -14.35
N THR A 222 -9.50 50.24 -14.07
CA THR A 222 -9.02 48.87 -13.79
C THR A 222 -8.41 48.21 -15.03
N THR A 223 -7.17 47.75 -14.92
CA THR A 223 -6.50 46.95 -15.98
C THR A 223 -6.89 45.48 -15.87
N LEU A 224 -6.72 44.70 -16.95
CA LEU A 224 -7.03 43.26 -16.94
C LEU A 224 -6.12 42.51 -15.95
N LEU A 225 -4.84 42.91 -15.82
CA LEU A 225 -3.95 42.44 -14.76
C LEU A 225 -4.49 42.76 -13.35
N GLU A 226 -4.96 43.99 -13.12
CA GLU A 226 -5.50 44.42 -11.83
C GLU A 226 -6.79 43.67 -11.49
N TRP A 227 -7.65 43.40 -12.46
CA TRP A 227 -8.85 42.57 -12.27
C TRP A 227 -8.49 41.12 -11.90
N ILE A 228 -7.58 40.48 -12.64
CA ILE A 228 -7.07 39.13 -12.35
C ILE A 228 -6.47 39.07 -10.94
N THR A 229 -5.57 40.00 -10.60
CA THR A 229 -4.88 40.02 -9.29
C THR A 229 -5.75 40.46 -8.12
N SER A 230 -6.78 41.29 -8.35
CA SER A 230 -7.75 41.66 -7.31
C SER A 230 -8.55 40.46 -6.76
N THR A 231 -8.62 39.39 -7.56
CA THR A 231 -9.33 38.13 -7.28
C THR A 231 -8.50 37.19 -6.37
N ASP A 232 -7.17 37.28 -6.38
CA ASP A 232 -6.28 36.58 -5.45
C ASP A 232 -5.29 37.55 -4.79
N ARG A 233 -5.72 38.13 -3.67
CA ARG A 233 -4.95 39.11 -2.89
C ARG A 233 -3.85 38.49 -2.01
N GLN A 234 -3.56 37.19 -2.13
CA GLN A 234 -2.56 36.49 -1.31
C GLN A 234 -1.42 35.83 -2.10
N SER A 235 -1.56 35.67 -3.41
CA SER A 235 -0.51 35.08 -4.26
C SER A 235 0.59 36.08 -4.64
N ASN A 236 1.83 35.77 -4.25
CA ASN A 236 3.02 36.42 -4.81
C ASN A 236 3.42 35.69 -6.10
N MET A 237 3.08 36.30 -7.25
CA MET A 237 3.19 35.66 -8.57
C MET A 237 4.65 35.35 -8.96
N ASP A 238 5.61 36.22 -8.65
CA ASP A 238 7.04 35.97 -8.91
C ASP A 238 7.53 34.73 -8.14
N GLN A 239 7.19 34.64 -6.85
CA GLN A 239 7.52 33.47 -6.02
C GLN A 239 6.82 32.19 -6.50
N ALA A 240 5.60 32.31 -7.06
CA ALA A 240 4.91 31.19 -7.66
C ALA A 240 5.64 30.67 -8.90
N VAL A 241 6.12 31.56 -9.79
CA VAL A 241 6.92 31.23 -10.99
C VAL A 241 8.25 30.57 -10.60
N ASP A 242 9.03 31.18 -9.70
CA ASP A 242 10.28 30.61 -9.18
C ASP A 242 10.06 29.20 -8.60
N SER A 243 8.98 29.01 -7.83
CA SER A 243 8.64 27.70 -7.26
C SER A 243 8.27 26.66 -8.33
N CYS A 244 7.75 27.09 -9.49
CA CYS A 244 7.42 26.20 -10.60
C CYS A 244 8.64 25.87 -11.45
N PHE A 245 9.56 26.82 -11.69
CA PHE A 245 10.87 26.53 -12.30
C PHE A 245 11.67 25.52 -11.46
N SER A 246 11.80 25.74 -10.14
CA SER A 246 12.56 24.80 -9.29
C SER A 246 11.90 23.40 -9.22
N ARG A 247 10.56 23.33 -9.26
CA ARG A 247 9.84 22.04 -9.35
C ARG A 247 10.01 21.37 -10.72
N LEU A 248 10.01 22.14 -11.81
CA LEU A 248 10.35 21.62 -13.14
C LEU A 248 11.76 21.04 -13.13
N GLU A 249 12.77 21.77 -12.65
CA GLU A 249 14.15 21.30 -12.55
C GLU A 249 14.27 19.97 -11.79
N GLN A 250 13.54 19.81 -10.68
CA GLN A 250 13.51 18.58 -9.89
C GLN A 250 12.78 17.41 -10.59
N LEU A 251 11.68 17.68 -11.28
CA LEU A 251 10.83 16.67 -11.94
C LEU A 251 11.32 16.40 -13.38
N ASN A 252 12.58 15.99 -13.50
CA ASN A 252 13.27 15.76 -14.78
C ASN A 252 13.40 14.26 -15.13
N GLU A 253 13.99 13.96 -16.29
CA GLU A 253 14.22 12.60 -16.77
C GLU A 253 15.11 11.77 -15.80
N THR A 254 16.17 12.35 -15.24
CA THR A 254 17.04 11.68 -14.26
C THR A 254 16.27 11.25 -13.01
N THR A 255 15.32 12.06 -12.55
CA THR A 255 14.39 11.72 -11.46
C THR A 255 13.48 10.54 -11.85
N MET A 256 12.95 10.52 -13.07
CA MET A 256 12.15 9.37 -13.55
C MET A 256 12.99 8.10 -13.67
N GLN A 257 14.19 8.16 -14.26
CA GLN A 257 15.12 7.03 -14.35
C GLN A 257 15.50 6.49 -12.95
N ALA A 258 15.74 7.38 -11.98
CA ALA A 258 16.02 6.99 -10.60
C ALA A 258 14.81 6.32 -9.91
N LEU A 259 13.59 6.82 -10.14
CA LEU A 259 12.36 6.19 -9.64
C LEU A 259 12.13 4.82 -10.29
N LYS A 260 12.28 4.70 -11.60
CA LYS A 260 12.16 3.45 -12.36
C LYS A 260 13.11 2.38 -11.82
N LYS A 261 14.38 2.72 -11.60
CA LYS A 261 15.37 1.81 -11.00
C LYS A 261 14.97 1.34 -9.58
N ASN A 262 14.33 2.20 -8.78
CA ASN A 262 13.82 1.82 -7.46
C ASN A 262 12.60 0.88 -7.54
N ILE A 263 11.71 1.08 -8.53
CA ILE A 263 10.59 0.18 -8.84
C ILE A 263 11.12 -1.20 -9.27
N GLU A 264 12.02 -1.23 -10.25
CA GLU A 264 12.64 -2.46 -10.77
C GLU A 264 13.33 -3.26 -9.66
N ALA A 265 14.13 -2.61 -8.81
CA ALA A 265 14.78 -3.26 -7.67
C ALA A 265 13.79 -3.82 -6.62
N ALA A 266 12.67 -3.14 -6.39
CA ALA A 266 11.62 -3.64 -5.49
C ALA A 266 10.92 -4.88 -6.08
N ILE A 267 10.59 -4.86 -7.38
CA ILE A 267 9.98 -5.98 -8.09
C ILE A 267 10.94 -7.19 -8.19
N GLU A 268 12.23 -6.98 -8.47
CA GLU A 268 13.25 -8.04 -8.46
C GLU A 268 13.36 -8.69 -7.08
N THR A 269 13.43 -7.87 -6.02
CA THR A 269 13.50 -8.35 -4.63
C THR A 269 12.27 -9.19 -4.27
N ALA A 270 11.08 -8.77 -4.69
CA ALA A 270 9.82 -9.50 -4.51
C ALA A 270 9.72 -10.78 -5.36
N SER A 271 10.37 -10.81 -6.53
CA SER A 271 10.33 -11.91 -7.49
C SER A 271 11.29 -13.06 -7.17
N ASN A 272 12.00 -13.02 -6.04
CA ASN A 272 12.99 -14.02 -5.65
C ASN A 272 12.36 -15.41 -5.39
N LYS A 273 12.36 -16.25 -6.44
CA LYS A 273 11.84 -17.62 -6.40
C LYS A 273 12.43 -18.48 -5.27
N SER A 274 13.72 -18.30 -4.93
CA SER A 274 14.34 -19.09 -3.85
C SER A 274 13.75 -18.79 -2.46
N MET A 275 13.22 -17.59 -2.27
CA MET A 275 12.53 -17.18 -1.05
C MET A 275 11.03 -17.46 -1.06
N LYS A 276 10.39 -17.53 -2.25
CA LYS A 276 9.01 -18.04 -2.41
C LYS A 276 8.93 -19.57 -2.25
N GLU A 277 9.84 -20.33 -2.85
CA GLU A 277 9.79 -21.79 -2.92
C GLU A 277 10.60 -22.47 -1.80
N ILE A 278 9.98 -23.43 -1.10
CA ILE A 278 10.67 -24.33 -0.16
C ILE A 278 11.03 -25.61 -0.91
N LYS A 279 12.21 -25.64 -1.52
CA LYS A 279 12.69 -26.77 -2.33
C LYS A 279 12.65 -28.09 -1.55
N GLY A 280 12.09 -29.14 -2.16
CA GLY A 280 11.95 -30.47 -1.55
C GLY A 280 10.89 -30.59 -0.46
N LEU A 281 10.08 -29.55 -0.18
CA LEU A 281 9.05 -29.63 0.87
C LEU A 281 8.01 -30.71 0.61
N GLU A 282 7.54 -30.84 -0.64
CA GLU A 282 6.54 -31.84 -1.03
C GLU A 282 7.08 -33.27 -0.94
N GLU A 283 8.31 -33.50 -1.43
CA GLU A 283 9.02 -34.77 -1.29
C GLU A 283 9.20 -35.16 0.19
N ARG A 284 9.56 -34.18 1.04
CA ARG A 284 9.72 -34.34 2.49
C ARG A 284 8.39 -34.66 3.19
N LEU A 285 7.30 -34.01 2.79
CA LEU A 285 5.96 -34.25 3.34
C LEU A 285 5.44 -35.63 2.92
N SER A 286 5.54 -36.01 1.65
CA SER A 286 5.19 -37.37 1.22
C SER A 286 6.10 -38.42 1.86
N GLY A 287 7.37 -38.10 2.11
CA GLY A 287 8.27 -38.90 2.93
C GLY A 287 7.72 -39.15 4.35
N LEU A 288 7.14 -38.12 4.98
CA LEU A 288 6.47 -38.24 6.29
C LEU A 288 5.18 -39.07 6.20
N GLU A 289 4.36 -38.92 5.16
CA GLU A 289 3.15 -39.75 4.95
C GLU A 289 3.48 -41.24 4.83
N ASN A 290 4.53 -41.59 4.08
CA ASN A 290 5.01 -42.98 3.95
C ASN A 290 5.51 -43.55 5.29
N ILE A 291 6.14 -42.71 6.12
CA ILE A 291 6.54 -43.07 7.49
C ILE A 291 5.30 -43.23 8.39
N MET A 292 4.26 -42.41 8.22
CA MET A 292 3.00 -42.52 8.96
C MET A 292 2.20 -43.78 8.62
N PHE A 293 2.20 -44.22 7.36
CA PHE A 293 1.66 -45.53 6.99
C PHE A 293 2.39 -46.67 7.72
N SER A 294 3.72 -46.58 7.79
CA SER A 294 4.55 -47.54 8.55
C SER A 294 4.25 -47.50 10.06
N ASN A 295 4.02 -46.31 10.62
CA ASN A 295 3.65 -46.11 12.02
C ASN A 295 2.31 -46.80 12.37
N LYS A 296 1.29 -46.62 11.51
CA LYS A 296 -0.02 -47.26 11.66
C LYS A 296 0.06 -48.79 11.65
N ARG A 297 0.97 -49.37 10.85
CA ARG A 297 1.21 -50.82 10.87
C ARG A 297 1.77 -51.28 12.22
N TYR A 298 2.69 -50.53 12.83
CA TYR A 298 3.18 -50.85 14.18
C TYR A 298 2.07 -50.79 15.25
N VAL A 299 1.11 -49.85 15.16
CA VAL A 299 -0.07 -49.84 16.06
C VAL A 299 -0.88 -51.14 15.92
N GLN A 300 -1.12 -51.60 14.69
CA GLN A 300 -1.83 -52.87 14.45
C GLN A 300 -1.04 -54.07 15.01
N GLU A 301 0.28 -54.14 14.78
CA GLU A 301 1.14 -55.20 15.32
C GLU A 301 1.11 -55.22 16.88
N GLN A 302 1.05 -54.04 17.53
CA GLN A 302 0.87 -53.93 18.99
C GLN A 302 -0.53 -54.38 19.44
N GLU A 303 -1.59 -54.04 18.70
CA GLU A 303 -2.97 -54.48 18.97
C GLU A 303 -3.08 -56.01 18.94
N GLU A 304 -2.55 -56.64 17.88
CA GLU A 304 -2.56 -58.09 17.68
C GLU A 304 -1.79 -58.83 18.79
N HIS A 305 -0.59 -58.35 19.16
CA HIS A 305 0.17 -58.92 20.28
C HIS A 305 -0.56 -58.74 21.62
N SER A 306 -1.16 -57.57 21.88
CA SER A 306 -1.90 -57.29 23.10
C SER A 306 -3.15 -58.16 23.25
N ILE A 307 -3.90 -58.35 22.16
CA ILE A 307 -5.04 -59.27 22.08
C ILE A 307 -4.58 -60.71 22.31
N GLY A 308 -3.48 -61.16 21.68
CA GLY A 308 -2.95 -62.51 21.85
C GLY A 308 -2.55 -62.83 23.30
N LEU A 309 -1.84 -61.91 23.97
CA LEU A 309 -1.46 -62.07 25.39
C LEU A 309 -2.69 -62.09 26.32
N ASN A 310 -3.71 -61.28 26.03
CA ASN A 310 -4.98 -61.26 26.75
C ASN A 310 -5.78 -62.56 26.55
N GLN A 311 -5.88 -63.08 25.32
CA GLN A 311 -6.52 -64.39 25.06
C GLN A 311 -5.82 -65.53 25.81
N ASN A 312 -4.49 -65.50 25.89
CA ASN A 312 -3.71 -66.49 26.62
C ASN A 312 -4.02 -66.47 28.14
N LEU A 313 -4.06 -65.28 28.75
CA LEU A 313 -4.47 -65.10 30.15
C LEU A 313 -5.92 -65.61 30.40
N GLN A 314 -6.83 -65.36 29.45
CA GLN A 314 -8.22 -65.84 29.51
C GLN A 314 -8.37 -67.36 29.33
N ARG A 315 -7.42 -68.02 28.64
CA ARG A 315 -7.39 -69.50 28.54
C ARG A 315 -6.85 -70.11 29.83
N LEU A 316 -5.74 -69.58 30.33
CA LEU A 316 -5.09 -69.99 31.58
C LEU A 316 -6.08 -69.93 32.77
N SER A 317 -6.77 -68.80 32.95
CA SER A 317 -7.77 -68.60 34.01
C SER A 317 -9.05 -69.44 33.88
N LYS A 318 -9.32 -70.04 32.71
CA LYS A 318 -10.47 -70.96 32.49
C LYS A 318 -10.11 -72.44 32.61
N LEU A 319 -8.86 -72.79 32.33
CA LEU A 319 -8.38 -74.19 32.31
C LEU A 319 -7.69 -74.59 33.62
N GLY A 320 -7.04 -73.66 34.32
CA GLY A 320 -6.38 -73.93 35.61
C GLY A 320 -5.13 -74.81 35.53
N ASP A 321 -4.65 -75.13 34.32
CA ASP A 321 -3.47 -75.95 34.10
C ASP A 321 -2.19 -75.12 34.29
N GLU A 322 -1.41 -75.44 35.33
CA GLU A 322 -0.13 -74.79 35.62
C GLU A 322 1.03 -75.34 34.78
N THR A 323 0.90 -76.53 34.17
CA THR A 323 1.99 -77.18 33.42
C THR A 323 2.39 -76.41 32.16
N ILE A 324 1.46 -75.64 31.58
CA ILE A 324 1.69 -74.79 30.41
C ILE A 324 2.35 -73.44 30.74
N LEU A 325 2.51 -73.07 32.02
CA LEU A 325 3.08 -71.78 32.43
C LEU A 325 4.50 -71.50 31.88
N PRO A 326 5.46 -72.46 31.86
CA PRO A 326 6.81 -72.19 31.36
C PRO A 326 6.83 -71.79 29.88
N ASP A 327 6.16 -72.56 29.02
CA ASP A 327 6.10 -72.33 27.57
C ASP A 327 5.28 -71.08 27.23
N LEU A 328 4.19 -70.85 27.97
CA LEU A 328 3.39 -69.65 27.82
C LEU A 328 4.19 -68.40 28.20
N CYS A 329 4.93 -68.44 29.32
CA CYS A 329 5.84 -67.37 29.71
C CYS A 329 6.96 -67.18 28.68
N GLN A 330 7.59 -68.24 28.18
CA GLN A 330 8.62 -68.15 27.14
C GLN A 330 8.07 -67.48 25.86
N THR A 331 6.83 -67.79 25.49
CA THR A 331 6.12 -67.17 24.36
C THR A 331 5.80 -65.70 24.60
N HIS A 332 5.31 -65.35 25.80
CA HIS A 332 5.08 -63.95 26.20
C HIS A 332 6.39 -63.14 26.21
N SER A 333 7.52 -63.71 26.63
CA SER A 333 8.83 -63.05 26.56
C SER A 333 9.25 -62.74 25.11
N ARG A 334 8.97 -63.64 24.15
CA ARG A 334 9.23 -63.39 22.72
C ARG A 334 8.36 -62.25 22.20
N HIS A 335 7.05 -62.28 22.48
CA HIS A 335 6.14 -61.22 22.03
C HIS A 335 6.51 -59.85 22.61
N LEU A 336 6.79 -59.76 23.92
CA LEU A 336 7.20 -58.49 24.55
C LEU A 336 8.53 -57.95 23.97
N SER A 337 9.44 -58.82 23.52
CA SER A 337 10.65 -58.40 22.82
C SER A 337 10.36 -57.74 21.48
N VAL A 338 9.33 -58.21 20.75
CA VAL A 338 8.86 -57.59 19.50
C VAL A 338 8.09 -56.29 19.80
N MET A 339 7.20 -56.28 20.79
CA MET A 339 6.47 -55.08 21.22
C MET A 339 7.42 -53.94 21.63
N LEU A 340 8.51 -54.25 22.33
CA LEU A 340 9.54 -53.27 22.67
C LEU A 340 10.27 -52.73 21.43
N LYS A 341 10.61 -53.59 20.46
CA LYS A 341 11.24 -53.16 19.21
C LYS A 341 10.32 -52.25 18.40
N ASN A 342 9.04 -52.59 18.30
CA ASN A 342 8.04 -51.76 17.62
C ASN A 342 7.86 -50.42 18.34
N HIS A 343 7.85 -50.41 19.67
CA HIS A 343 7.82 -49.17 20.47
C HIS A 343 9.03 -48.27 20.22
N GLN A 344 10.24 -48.84 20.10
CA GLN A 344 11.43 -48.07 19.74
C GLN A 344 11.28 -47.43 18.35
N GLN A 345 10.76 -48.16 17.36
CA GLN A 345 10.52 -47.61 16.03
C GLN A 345 9.45 -46.49 16.02
N MET A 346 8.37 -46.61 16.80
CA MET A 346 7.37 -45.54 16.92
C MET A 346 7.93 -44.28 17.61
N ARG A 347 8.78 -44.44 18.65
CA ARG A 347 9.52 -43.32 19.26
C ARG A 347 10.47 -42.64 18.27
N ASP A 348 11.17 -43.41 17.44
CA ASP A 348 12.06 -42.85 16.40
C ASP A 348 11.26 -42.11 15.31
N ILE A 349 10.07 -42.58 14.95
CA ILE A 349 9.15 -41.89 14.04
C ILE A 349 8.68 -40.57 14.65
N LEU A 350 8.21 -40.57 15.90
CA LEU A 350 7.79 -39.37 16.64
C LEU A 350 8.90 -38.32 16.66
N LYS A 351 10.14 -38.72 17.00
CA LYS A 351 11.31 -37.83 17.01
C LYS A 351 11.65 -37.25 15.63
N ARG A 352 11.37 -37.97 14.54
CA ARG A 352 11.53 -37.46 13.17
C ARG A 352 10.41 -36.47 12.80
N CYS A 353 9.15 -36.77 13.12
CA CYS A 353 8.02 -35.87 12.90
C CYS A 353 8.19 -34.54 13.68
N THR A 354 8.61 -34.63 14.95
CA THR A 354 8.94 -33.47 15.79
C THR A 354 10.01 -32.58 15.16
N LYS A 355 11.19 -33.12 14.86
CA LYS A 355 12.28 -32.35 14.25
C LYS A 355 11.91 -31.75 12.89
N ALA A 356 11.13 -32.48 12.08
CA ALA A 356 10.63 -31.99 10.81
C ALA A 356 9.69 -30.79 10.96
N LYS A 357 8.86 -30.74 12.00
CA LYS A 357 8.01 -29.57 12.32
C LYS A 357 8.84 -28.40 12.86
N GLU A 358 9.83 -28.68 13.72
CA GLU A 358 10.74 -27.66 14.28
C GLU A 358 11.53 -26.96 13.16
N GLU A 359 12.13 -27.72 12.25
CA GLU A 359 12.88 -27.23 11.08
C GLU A 359 12.00 -26.38 10.14
N LEU A 360 10.79 -26.86 9.80
CA LEU A 360 9.87 -26.12 8.94
C LEU A 360 9.44 -24.80 9.59
N SER A 361 9.11 -24.80 10.88
CA SER A 361 8.67 -23.61 11.60
C SER A 361 9.75 -22.53 11.64
N LEU A 362 11.01 -22.92 11.88
CA LEU A 362 12.16 -22.00 11.84
C LEU A 362 12.42 -21.46 10.42
N ASN A 363 12.31 -22.29 9.39
CA ASN A 363 12.50 -21.84 8.01
C ASN A 363 11.40 -20.86 7.56
N LEU A 364 10.15 -21.12 7.94
CA LEU A 364 9.02 -20.23 7.68
C LEU A 364 9.15 -18.90 8.40
N LEU A 365 9.58 -18.87 9.67
CA LEU A 365 9.84 -17.62 10.38
C LEU A 365 10.89 -16.74 9.66
N GLN A 366 11.97 -17.35 9.14
CA GLN A 366 12.97 -16.63 8.36
C GLN A 366 12.41 -16.08 7.04
N ARG A 367 11.55 -16.84 6.36
CA ARG A 367 10.90 -16.40 5.11
C ARG A 367 9.85 -15.32 5.35
N LEU A 368 9.07 -15.41 6.42
CA LEU A 368 8.11 -14.37 6.83
C LEU A 368 8.82 -13.04 7.16
N LYS A 369 9.99 -13.10 7.81
CA LYS A 369 10.87 -11.92 8.00
C LYS A 369 11.28 -11.28 6.66
N TRP A 370 11.57 -12.08 5.64
CA TRP A 370 11.82 -11.58 4.29
C TRP A 370 10.56 -11.01 3.62
N VAL A 371 9.39 -11.63 3.75
CA VAL A 371 8.13 -11.09 3.20
C VAL A 371 7.82 -9.70 3.78
N VAL A 372 7.96 -9.52 5.09
CA VAL A 372 7.77 -8.21 5.73
C VAL A 372 8.78 -7.18 5.22
N PHE A 373 10.04 -7.55 5.02
CA PHE A 373 11.05 -6.69 4.38
C PHE A 373 10.65 -6.28 2.95
N VAL A 374 10.17 -7.22 2.13
CA VAL A 374 9.70 -6.95 0.77
C VAL A 374 8.47 -6.03 0.77
N GLN A 375 7.47 -6.33 1.59
CA GLN A 375 6.24 -5.52 1.69
C GLN A 375 6.56 -4.09 2.16
N ASN A 376 7.47 -3.91 3.10
CA ASN A 376 7.94 -2.59 3.53
C ASN A 376 8.66 -1.86 2.38
N ASN A 377 9.56 -2.53 1.64
CA ASN A 377 10.25 -1.92 0.50
C ASN A 377 9.28 -1.49 -0.63
N ILE A 378 8.31 -2.34 -0.97
CA ILE A 378 7.22 -2.01 -1.91
C ILE A 378 6.42 -0.79 -1.39
N SER A 379 6.12 -0.74 -0.09
CA SER A 379 5.42 0.38 0.53
C SER A 379 6.25 1.67 0.49
N ASP A 380 7.55 1.62 0.77
CA ASP A 380 8.46 2.78 0.77
C ASP A 380 8.61 3.37 -0.64
N VAL A 381 8.69 2.53 -1.68
CA VAL A 381 8.67 2.99 -3.07
C VAL A 381 7.28 3.53 -3.43
N SER A 382 6.19 2.86 -3.04
CA SER A 382 4.81 3.34 -3.27
C SER A 382 4.56 4.74 -2.68
N HIS A 383 5.03 5.01 -1.45
CA HIS A 383 4.92 6.33 -0.83
C HIS A 383 5.72 7.40 -1.60
N LYS A 384 6.92 7.06 -2.10
CA LYS A 384 7.69 7.97 -2.97
C LYS A 384 6.92 8.29 -4.25
N LEU A 385 6.38 7.30 -4.95
CA LEU A 385 5.59 7.52 -6.17
C LEU A 385 4.36 8.41 -5.90
N LEU A 386 3.67 8.22 -4.77
CA LEU A 386 2.54 9.08 -4.38
C LEU A 386 2.98 10.54 -4.16
N ILE A 387 4.10 10.77 -3.47
CA ILE A 387 4.65 12.12 -3.26
C ILE A 387 5.01 12.79 -4.60
N TYR A 388 5.63 12.05 -5.52
CA TYR A 388 5.92 12.57 -6.86
C TYR A 388 4.66 12.78 -7.71
N HIS A 389 3.62 11.95 -7.57
CA HIS A 389 2.35 12.09 -8.27
C HIS A 389 1.60 13.35 -7.85
N GLU A 390 1.42 13.58 -6.55
CA GLU A 390 0.79 14.82 -6.06
C GLU A 390 1.70 16.04 -6.30
N GLY A 391 3.03 15.85 -6.33
CA GLY A 391 3.99 16.87 -6.74
C GLY A 391 3.81 17.33 -8.20
N LEU A 392 3.67 16.37 -9.13
CA LEU A 392 3.36 16.60 -10.55
C LEU A 392 2.00 17.28 -10.73
N LYS A 393 0.96 16.73 -10.11
CA LYS A 393 -0.41 17.24 -10.18
C LYS A 393 -0.53 18.67 -9.64
N ALA A 394 0.12 18.97 -8.50
CA ALA A 394 0.16 20.32 -7.95
C ALA A 394 0.99 21.31 -8.81
N LEU A 395 1.99 20.83 -9.56
CA LEU A 395 2.73 21.64 -10.53
C LEU A 395 1.89 21.89 -11.79
N LYS A 396 1.28 20.85 -12.36
CA LYS A 396 0.42 20.95 -13.54
C LYS A 396 -0.72 21.95 -13.30
N ASN A 397 -1.48 21.79 -12.21
CA ASN A 397 -2.57 22.71 -11.89
C ASN A 397 -2.13 24.19 -11.80
N ARG A 398 -0.86 24.49 -11.49
CA ARG A 398 -0.32 25.86 -11.50
C ARG A 398 0.09 26.31 -12.90
N LEU A 399 0.69 25.42 -13.70
CA LEU A 399 1.01 25.67 -15.10
C LEU A 399 -0.26 25.91 -15.93
N ASP A 400 -1.32 25.14 -15.67
CA ASP A 400 -2.65 25.32 -16.28
C ASP A 400 -3.26 26.70 -15.96
N ILE A 401 -2.99 27.25 -14.76
CA ILE A 401 -3.39 28.63 -14.38
C ILE A 401 -2.52 29.67 -15.09
N PHE A 402 -1.20 29.49 -15.15
CA PHE A 402 -0.32 30.40 -15.89
C PHE A 402 -0.65 30.40 -17.39
N GLN A 403 -1.05 29.26 -17.97
CA GLN A 403 -1.53 29.17 -19.35
C GLN A 403 -2.84 29.94 -19.56
N GLN A 404 -3.77 29.92 -18.59
CA GLN A 404 -4.98 30.75 -18.64
C GLN A 404 -4.66 32.25 -18.59
N VAL A 405 -3.69 32.66 -17.77
CA VAL A 405 -3.22 34.05 -17.71
C VAL A 405 -2.57 34.46 -19.04
N HIS A 406 -1.69 33.64 -19.62
CA HIS A 406 -1.07 33.85 -20.93
C HIS A 406 -2.12 34.00 -22.06
N LEU A 407 -3.18 33.19 -22.04
CA LEU A 407 -4.27 33.24 -23.04
C LEU A 407 -5.34 34.31 -22.76
N SER A 408 -5.32 34.95 -21.59
CA SER A 408 -6.35 35.93 -21.19
C SER A 408 -6.46 37.16 -22.12
N PRO A 409 -5.37 37.74 -22.69
CA PRO A 409 -5.47 38.85 -23.64
C PRO A 409 -6.35 38.53 -24.85
N ASP A 410 -6.05 37.46 -25.58
CA ASP A 410 -6.77 37.10 -26.80
C ASP A 410 -8.21 36.68 -26.51
N ILE A 411 -8.44 35.92 -25.43
CA ILE A 411 -9.78 35.49 -25.02
C ILE A 411 -10.65 36.71 -24.68
N TYR A 412 -10.11 37.69 -23.95
CA TYR A 412 -10.81 38.92 -23.60
C TYR A 412 -11.17 39.76 -24.85
N LEU A 413 -10.21 40.01 -25.74
CA LEU A 413 -10.44 40.80 -26.96
C LEU A 413 -11.47 40.15 -27.89
N ASN A 414 -11.42 38.82 -28.05
CA ASN A 414 -12.41 38.08 -28.84
C ASN A 414 -13.81 38.09 -28.18
N ALA A 415 -13.89 37.95 -26.85
CA ALA A 415 -15.16 38.01 -26.13
C ALA A 415 -15.85 39.38 -26.25
N VAL A 416 -15.09 40.48 -26.14
CA VAL A 416 -15.58 41.85 -26.39
C VAL A 416 -16.13 41.99 -27.80
N GLY A 417 -15.38 41.53 -28.81
CA GLY A 417 -15.81 41.54 -30.21
C GLY A 417 -17.11 40.76 -30.46
N GLU A 418 -17.21 39.55 -29.91
CA GLU A 418 -18.38 38.67 -30.06
C GLU A 418 -19.63 39.21 -29.37
N VAL A 419 -19.50 39.84 -28.19
CA VAL A 419 -20.63 40.50 -27.50
C VAL A 419 -21.22 41.62 -28.37
N VAL A 420 -20.37 42.50 -28.91
CA VAL A 420 -20.84 43.60 -29.78
C VAL A 420 -21.44 43.05 -31.08
N ARG A 421 -20.83 42.01 -31.68
CA ARG A 421 -21.38 41.33 -32.86
C ARG A 421 -22.79 40.78 -32.61
N ARG A 422 -23.00 40.12 -31.48
CA ARG A 422 -24.30 39.54 -31.09
C ARG A 422 -25.35 40.61 -30.78
N ARG A 423 -24.98 41.70 -30.09
CA ARG A 423 -25.87 42.85 -29.85
C ARG A 423 -26.25 43.57 -31.15
N ALA A 424 -25.32 43.71 -32.10
CA ALA A 424 -25.60 44.24 -33.43
C ALA A 424 -26.53 43.33 -34.24
N PHE A 425 -26.28 42.02 -34.25
CA PHE A 425 -27.12 41.03 -34.94
C PHE A 425 -28.54 40.96 -34.38
N SER A 426 -28.69 40.80 -33.06
CA SER A 426 -30.02 40.71 -32.40
C SER A 426 -30.85 41.98 -32.63
N LYS A 427 -30.25 43.16 -32.48
CA LYS A 427 -30.88 44.46 -32.79
C LYS A 427 -31.34 44.57 -34.25
N ALA A 428 -30.51 44.15 -35.21
CA ALA A 428 -30.85 44.18 -36.63
C ALA A 428 -31.95 43.16 -36.98
N PHE A 429 -31.83 41.93 -36.49
CA PHE A 429 -32.77 40.84 -36.70
C PHE A 429 -34.15 41.14 -36.09
N LEU A 430 -34.20 41.60 -34.83
CA LEU A 430 -35.46 41.91 -34.15
C LEU A 430 -36.19 43.07 -34.83
N LYS A 431 -35.46 44.09 -35.31
CA LYS A 431 -36.05 45.16 -36.13
C LYS A 431 -36.63 44.59 -37.43
N TRP A 432 -35.84 43.85 -38.21
CA TRP A 432 -36.29 43.24 -39.46
C TRP A 432 -37.52 42.34 -39.26
N ALA A 433 -37.51 41.51 -38.22
CA ALA A 433 -38.61 40.61 -37.92
C ALA A 433 -39.87 41.37 -37.48
N HIS A 434 -39.73 42.45 -36.70
CA HIS A 434 -40.85 43.32 -36.34
C HIS A 434 -41.43 44.06 -37.57
N ASP A 435 -40.57 44.63 -38.42
CA ASP A 435 -40.98 45.32 -39.65
C ASP A 435 -41.68 44.35 -40.63
N LEU A 436 -41.22 43.09 -40.72
CA LEU A 436 -41.87 42.01 -41.48
C LEU A 436 -43.20 41.57 -40.85
N SER A 437 -43.26 41.48 -39.52
CA SER A 437 -44.47 41.03 -38.81
C SER A 437 -45.60 42.03 -38.96
N ALA A 438 -45.31 43.33 -38.84
CA ALA A 438 -46.29 44.40 -39.08
C ALA A 438 -46.86 44.36 -40.51
N GLN A 439 -46.00 44.21 -41.53
CA GLN A 439 -46.44 44.08 -42.93
C GLN A 439 -47.29 42.82 -43.16
N SER A 440 -46.94 41.70 -42.53
CA SER A 440 -47.67 40.43 -42.67
C SER A 440 -49.03 40.48 -41.97
N ASP A 441 -49.09 41.09 -40.79
CA ASP A 441 -50.30 41.34 -40.00
C ASP A 441 -51.26 42.33 -40.70
N ASP A 442 -50.75 43.41 -41.31
CA ASP A 442 -51.55 44.34 -42.11
C ASP A 442 -52.18 43.65 -43.34
N ILE A 443 -51.38 42.88 -44.11
CA ILE A 443 -51.88 42.12 -45.28
C ILE A 443 -52.92 41.08 -44.85
N TYR A 444 -52.67 40.38 -43.73
CA TYR A 444 -53.58 39.41 -43.16
C TYR A 444 -54.91 40.06 -42.76
N LYS A 445 -54.87 41.15 -41.98
CA LYS A 445 -56.06 41.90 -41.55
C LYS A 445 -56.84 42.47 -42.72
N GLU A 446 -56.19 42.95 -43.77
CA GLU A 446 -56.90 43.46 -44.95
C GLU A 446 -57.64 42.32 -45.66
N GLU A 447 -57.00 41.18 -45.91
CA GLU A 447 -57.63 40.03 -46.58
C GLU A 447 -58.78 39.42 -45.76
N ILE A 448 -58.61 39.26 -44.44
CA ILE A 448 -59.68 38.86 -43.51
C ILE A 448 -60.85 39.85 -43.57
N SER A 449 -60.56 41.15 -43.58
CA SER A 449 -61.58 42.20 -43.68
C SER A 449 -62.32 42.17 -45.03
N ARG A 450 -61.63 41.90 -46.15
CA ARG A 450 -62.25 41.72 -47.48
C ARG A 450 -63.17 40.49 -47.49
N ARG A 451 -62.69 39.34 -47.00
CA ARG A 451 -63.48 38.10 -46.94
C ARG A 451 -64.72 38.27 -46.09
N LYS A 452 -64.57 38.84 -44.89
CA LYS A 452 -65.69 39.15 -44.01
C LYS A 452 -66.70 40.11 -44.65
N ALA A 453 -66.24 41.22 -45.23
CA ALA A 453 -67.13 42.18 -45.89
C ALA A 453 -67.87 41.59 -47.11
N PHE A 454 -67.33 40.56 -47.76
CA PHE A 454 -68.04 39.78 -48.79
C PHE A 454 -69.00 38.75 -48.17
N HIS A 455 -68.55 38.01 -47.15
CA HIS A 455 -69.35 37.02 -46.42
C HIS A 455 -70.61 37.66 -45.82
N ASP A 456 -70.50 38.83 -45.18
CA ASP A 456 -71.63 39.60 -44.63
C ASP A 456 -72.71 39.93 -45.70
N GLN A 457 -72.34 39.97 -46.98
CA GLN A 457 -73.27 40.18 -48.12
C GLN A 457 -73.78 38.87 -48.73
N PHE A 458 -73.09 37.75 -48.52
CA PHE A 458 -73.29 36.49 -49.25
C PHE A 458 -73.84 35.33 -48.40
N GLU A 459 -73.60 35.35 -47.08
CA GLU A 459 -74.00 34.31 -46.10
C GLU A 459 -75.49 33.94 -46.23
N ASN A 460 -76.33 34.96 -46.40
CA ASN A 460 -77.79 34.86 -46.45
C ASN A 460 -78.35 34.80 -47.88
N HIS A 461 -77.49 34.65 -48.90
CA HIS A 461 -77.89 34.64 -50.31
C HIS A 461 -77.99 33.21 -50.87
N PHE A 462 -79.04 32.93 -51.65
CA PHE A 462 -79.33 31.57 -52.15
C PHE A 462 -78.23 30.97 -53.05
N LEU A 463 -77.34 31.81 -53.60
CA LEU A 463 -76.19 31.36 -54.40
C LEU A 463 -75.05 30.74 -53.56
N ARG A 464 -75.06 30.85 -52.22
CA ARG A 464 -74.03 30.27 -51.34
C ARG A 464 -73.79 28.78 -51.60
N ASN A 465 -74.87 28.04 -51.88
CA ASN A 465 -74.84 26.61 -52.21
C ASN A 465 -74.13 26.26 -53.53
N LEU A 466 -73.72 27.25 -54.35
CA LEU A 466 -72.96 27.04 -55.58
C LEU A 466 -71.45 27.28 -55.41
N PHE A 467 -71.01 27.85 -54.28
CA PHE A 467 -69.63 28.28 -54.05
C PHE A 467 -69.11 27.89 -52.64
N PRO A 468 -68.97 26.59 -52.34
CA PRO A 468 -68.34 26.13 -51.10
C PRO A 468 -66.87 26.59 -51.00
N GLY A 469 -66.38 26.81 -49.78
CA GLY A 469 -65.01 27.29 -49.51
C GLY A 469 -64.84 28.81 -49.52
N LEU A 470 -65.87 29.60 -49.89
CA LEU A 470 -65.85 31.07 -49.70
C LEU A 470 -66.00 31.51 -48.23
N GLU A 471 -66.14 30.55 -47.31
CA GLU A 471 -66.16 30.73 -45.86
C GLU A 471 -64.74 30.69 -45.26
N ASP A 472 -63.75 30.21 -46.02
CA ASP A 472 -62.42 29.88 -45.49
C ASP A 472 -61.57 31.14 -45.23
N GLU A 473 -60.99 31.24 -44.04
CA GLU A 473 -59.99 32.27 -43.70
C GLU A 473 -58.56 31.72 -43.89
N PRO A 474 -57.59 32.54 -44.36
CA PRO A 474 -56.18 32.14 -44.37
C PRO A 474 -55.66 31.98 -42.92
N PRO A 475 -54.61 31.16 -42.69
CA PRO A 475 -53.91 31.16 -41.42
C PRO A 475 -53.01 32.40 -41.27
N PRO A 476 -52.83 32.96 -40.06
CA PRO A 476 -51.89 34.05 -39.84
C PRO A 476 -50.45 33.55 -39.98
N PHE A 477 -49.70 34.12 -40.94
CA PHE A 477 -48.28 33.85 -41.13
C PHE A 477 -47.45 35.07 -40.72
N ALA A 478 -46.40 34.85 -39.92
CA ALA A 478 -45.49 35.89 -39.40
C ALA A 478 -46.15 37.10 -38.68
N ALA A 479 -47.45 37.08 -38.38
CA ALA A 479 -48.20 38.21 -37.83
C ALA A 479 -47.88 38.59 -36.36
N GLN A 480 -46.82 38.01 -35.76
CA GLN A 480 -46.32 38.36 -34.43
C GLN A 480 -44.78 38.38 -34.45
N PRO A 481 -44.14 39.40 -33.85
CA PRO A 481 -42.68 39.48 -33.77
C PRO A 481 -42.09 38.39 -32.85
N PRO A 482 -40.86 37.92 -33.10
CA PRO A 482 -40.20 36.95 -32.23
C PRO A 482 -39.83 37.54 -30.87
N ASN A 483 -39.69 36.66 -29.87
CA ASN A 483 -39.22 37.02 -28.54
C ASN A 483 -37.82 37.66 -28.58
N VAL A 484 -37.59 38.64 -27.69
CA VAL A 484 -36.30 39.31 -27.54
C VAL A 484 -35.28 38.35 -26.92
N PHE A 485 -34.09 38.25 -27.52
CA PHE A 485 -32.98 37.42 -27.07
C PHE A 485 -31.69 38.24 -26.88
N ASP A 486 -30.65 37.62 -26.32
CA ASP A 486 -29.36 38.25 -25.98
C ASP A 486 -29.39 39.44 -24.99
N ASN A 487 -30.53 39.65 -24.31
CA ASN A 487 -30.73 40.70 -23.30
C ASN A 487 -29.76 40.67 -22.10
N TYR A 488 -29.15 39.51 -21.81
CA TYR A 488 -28.19 39.36 -20.70
C TYR A 488 -26.73 39.62 -21.10
N LEU A 489 -26.46 39.97 -22.36
CA LEU A 489 -25.11 40.37 -22.79
C LEU A 489 -24.75 41.76 -22.22
N PRO A 490 -23.50 42.00 -21.77
CA PRO A 490 -23.06 43.31 -21.28
C PRO A 490 -23.30 44.46 -22.28
N GLU A 491 -23.39 45.68 -21.78
CA GLU A 491 -23.84 46.85 -22.57
C GLU A 491 -22.77 47.47 -23.49
N LEU A 492 -21.99 46.62 -24.17
CA LEU A 492 -20.93 47.04 -25.08
C LEU A 492 -21.47 47.51 -26.45
N THR A 493 -20.77 48.48 -27.05
CA THR A 493 -21.06 49.04 -28.37
C THR A 493 -19.84 49.03 -29.31
N CYS A 494 -20.04 49.44 -30.56
CA CYS A 494 -18.97 49.64 -31.54
C CYS A 494 -17.99 50.77 -31.16
N GLU A 495 -18.35 51.63 -30.20
CA GLU A 495 -17.51 52.72 -29.71
C GLU A 495 -16.47 52.19 -28.72
N ASP A 496 -16.83 51.22 -27.89
CA ASP A 496 -15.90 50.54 -26.99
C ASP A 496 -14.80 49.81 -27.78
N ILE A 497 -15.16 49.15 -28.90
CA ILE A 497 -14.19 48.53 -29.82
C ILE A 497 -13.24 49.56 -30.43
N LYS A 498 -13.74 50.76 -30.80
CA LYS A 498 -12.90 51.83 -31.34
C LYS A 498 -11.96 52.40 -30.27
N LEU A 499 -12.46 52.60 -29.05
CA LEU A 499 -11.68 53.04 -27.90
C LEU A 499 -10.57 52.02 -27.56
N LEU A 500 -10.91 50.73 -27.52
CA LEU A 500 -9.97 49.64 -27.25
C LEU A 500 -8.91 49.52 -28.35
N LYS A 501 -9.27 49.64 -29.64
CA LYS A 501 -8.29 49.72 -30.74
C LYS A 501 -7.41 50.97 -30.68
N GLN A 502 -7.92 52.10 -30.16
CA GLN A 502 -7.15 53.34 -29.98
C GLN A 502 -6.18 53.25 -28.79
N GLN A 503 -6.56 52.53 -27.72
CA GLN A 503 -5.73 52.31 -26.53
C GLN A 503 -4.70 51.18 -26.73
N LEU A 504 -5.01 50.18 -27.55
CA LEU A 504 -4.15 49.02 -27.86
C LEU A 504 -3.79 48.95 -29.35
N PRO A 505 -3.06 49.93 -29.92
CA PRO A 505 -2.78 49.98 -31.36
C PRO A 505 -1.98 48.78 -31.88
N GLU A 506 -1.11 48.18 -31.06
CA GLU A 506 -0.34 46.99 -31.45
C GLU A 506 -1.19 45.71 -31.50
N MET A 507 -2.29 45.65 -30.75
CA MET A 507 -3.25 44.52 -30.76
C MET A 507 -4.49 44.78 -31.63
N ALA A 508 -4.59 45.95 -32.28
CA ALA A 508 -5.78 46.38 -33.02
C ALA A 508 -6.14 45.48 -34.22
N SER A 509 -5.20 44.65 -34.70
CA SER A 509 -5.40 43.62 -35.73
C SER A 509 -6.01 42.31 -35.19
N ALA A 510 -5.85 42.02 -33.89
CA ALA A 510 -6.43 40.84 -33.24
C ALA A 510 -7.90 41.05 -32.84
N ILE A 511 -8.35 42.31 -32.72
CA ILE A 511 -9.73 42.67 -32.40
C ILE A 511 -10.62 42.55 -33.67
N PRO A 512 -11.58 41.60 -33.72
CA PRO A 512 -12.36 41.33 -34.93
C PRO A 512 -13.18 42.52 -35.43
N GLU A 513 -13.23 42.73 -36.75
CA GLU A 513 -13.99 43.82 -37.35
C GLU A 513 -15.37 43.37 -37.84
N TYR A 514 -16.41 43.83 -37.13
CA TYR A 514 -17.80 43.64 -37.51
C TYR A 514 -18.43 44.97 -37.87
N THR A 515 -18.67 45.20 -39.17
CA THR A 515 -19.40 46.39 -39.63
C THR A 515 -20.90 46.15 -39.54
N GLU A 516 -21.65 47.08 -38.93
CA GLU A 516 -23.14 47.03 -38.91
C GLU A 516 -23.72 46.93 -40.33
N SER A 517 -23.02 47.51 -41.32
CA SER A 517 -23.28 47.41 -42.75
C SER A 517 -23.53 45.98 -43.24
N SER A 518 -22.79 44.99 -42.72
CA SER A 518 -22.92 43.58 -43.11
C SER A 518 -24.30 43.00 -42.77
N PHE A 519 -24.84 43.33 -41.60
CA PHE A 519 -26.17 42.88 -41.18
C PHE A 519 -27.29 43.69 -41.84
N ASN A 520 -27.11 45.00 -42.00
CA ASN A 520 -28.06 45.85 -42.73
C ASN A 520 -28.22 45.42 -44.21
N PHE A 521 -27.16 44.92 -44.84
CA PHE A 521 -27.24 44.32 -46.18
C PHE A 521 -28.03 43.00 -46.18
N MET A 522 -27.76 42.10 -45.24
CA MET A 522 -28.40 40.79 -45.13
C MET A 522 -29.93 40.86 -44.97
N PHE A 523 -30.44 41.88 -44.27
CA PHE A 523 -31.87 42.07 -44.01
C PHE A 523 -32.54 43.14 -44.90
N SER A 524 -31.87 43.61 -45.95
CA SER A 524 -32.42 44.65 -46.84
C SER A 524 -33.44 44.10 -47.86
N PRO A 525 -34.65 44.69 -47.98
CA PRO A 525 -35.72 44.16 -48.84
C PRO A 525 -35.41 44.24 -50.35
N ASN A 526 -34.40 45.02 -50.76
CA ASN A 526 -34.03 45.17 -52.17
C ASN A 526 -33.44 43.91 -52.79
N LEU A 527 -32.87 42.98 -52.00
CA LEU A 527 -32.20 41.79 -52.54
C LEU A 527 -33.18 40.86 -53.27
N LEU A 528 -34.42 40.76 -52.77
CA LEU A 528 -35.51 39.97 -53.37
C LEU A 528 -36.08 40.56 -54.66
N ARG A 529 -35.75 41.82 -55.00
CA ARG A 529 -36.31 42.52 -56.18
C ARG A 529 -35.43 42.42 -57.44
N SER A 530 -34.16 42.03 -57.29
CA SER A 530 -33.16 42.17 -58.36
C SER A 530 -32.99 40.93 -59.27
N THR A 531 -33.77 39.86 -59.07
CA THR A 531 -33.70 38.62 -59.87
C THR A 531 -34.81 38.51 -60.93
N ALA A 532 -35.66 39.54 -61.09
CA ALA A 532 -36.94 39.43 -61.78
C ALA A 532 -37.11 40.32 -63.04
N THR A 533 -36.07 40.96 -63.55
CA THR A 533 -36.07 41.62 -64.89
C THR A 533 -34.67 41.70 -65.49
N GLU A 534 -34.37 40.85 -66.49
CA GLU A 534 -33.98 41.26 -67.86
C GLU A 534 -33.44 40.06 -68.67
N GLN A 535 -34.13 39.76 -69.78
CA GLN A 535 -33.57 39.01 -70.92
C GLN A 535 -33.95 39.74 -72.19
N ASN A 536 -32.96 40.32 -72.90
CA ASN A 536 -32.84 40.34 -74.37
C ASN A 536 -31.70 41.26 -74.82
N GLY A 537 -30.89 40.82 -75.80
CA GLY A 537 -30.25 41.75 -76.74
C GLY A 537 -28.71 41.89 -76.71
N LEU A 538 -28.03 40.91 -77.30
CA LEU A 538 -26.83 41.09 -78.17
C LEU A 538 -25.47 41.54 -77.56
N THR A 539 -24.43 40.96 -78.16
CA THR A 539 -22.98 41.12 -77.96
C THR A 539 -22.37 42.20 -78.88
N PRO A 540 -21.06 42.57 -78.79
CA PRO A 540 -20.03 42.32 -77.76
C PRO A 540 -19.19 43.57 -77.34
N SER A 541 -18.12 43.32 -76.58
CA SER A 541 -16.76 43.94 -76.66
C SER A 541 -16.33 45.08 -75.70
N GLN A 542 -15.27 44.73 -74.96
CA GLN A 542 -14.09 45.51 -74.53
C GLN A 542 -14.12 46.50 -73.34
N ASP A 543 -13.24 46.16 -72.39
CA ASP A 543 -12.27 47.00 -71.68
C ASP A 543 -12.73 48.11 -70.72
N ALA A 544 -12.84 47.78 -69.42
CA ALA A 544 -12.02 48.38 -68.36
C ALA A 544 -12.09 47.61 -67.02
N ALA A 545 -11.05 47.78 -66.20
CA ALA A 545 -10.81 47.07 -64.94
C ALA A 545 -11.72 47.44 -63.75
N ASP A 546 -11.89 46.50 -62.82
CA ASP A 546 -11.29 46.50 -61.45
C ASP A 546 -12.24 46.08 -60.29
N SER A 547 -11.64 45.58 -59.21
CA SER A 547 -12.19 45.18 -57.91
C SER A 547 -13.16 43.97 -57.84
N SER A 548 -12.73 42.92 -57.14
CA SER A 548 -13.48 41.68 -56.92
C SER A 548 -14.34 41.70 -55.66
N ILE A 549 -15.54 41.12 -55.72
CA ILE A 549 -16.22 40.52 -54.55
C ILE A 549 -16.34 39.02 -54.81
N GLY A 550 -15.55 38.21 -54.10
CA GLY A 550 -15.41 36.80 -54.43
C GLY A 550 -14.55 35.96 -53.48
N ALA A 551 -14.55 36.23 -52.18
CA ALA A 551 -13.89 35.39 -51.17
C ALA A 551 -14.43 35.62 -49.75
N LEU A 552 -15.44 34.84 -49.32
CA LEU A 552 -15.70 34.58 -47.89
C LEU A 552 -16.71 33.42 -47.68
N LEU A 553 -16.30 32.19 -48.04
CA LEU A 553 -16.74 30.94 -47.37
C LEU A 553 -15.99 29.71 -47.92
N GLN A 554 -14.72 29.55 -47.55
CA GLN A 554 -14.12 28.23 -47.28
C GLN A 554 -12.84 28.40 -46.44
N PRO A 555 -12.50 27.44 -45.55
CA PRO A 555 -11.31 27.51 -44.71
C PRO A 555 -10.08 26.93 -45.44
N THR A 556 -8.88 27.44 -45.14
CA THR A 556 -7.62 26.88 -45.63
C THR A 556 -6.56 26.83 -44.53
N SER A 557 -6.21 25.62 -44.08
CA SER A 557 -4.96 25.32 -43.39
C SER A 557 -3.83 25.08 -44.40
N SER A 558 -2.67 25.70 -44.21
CA SER A 558 -1.41 25.37 -44.91
C SER A 558 -0.63 24.29 -44.14
N ALA A 559 -0.15 23.16 -44.69
CA ALA A 559 0.66 22.89 -45.90
C ALA A 559 2.19 23.08 -45.68
N GLY A 560 3.09 22.34 -46.34
CA GLY A 560 2.93 21.17 -47.24
C GLY A 560 2.94 19.83 -46.49
N HIS A 561 3.76 18.80 -46.77
CA HIS A 561 4.73 18.46 -47.85
C HIS A 561 5.25 17.00 -47.57
N ASP A 562 5.83 16.18 -48.47
CA ASP A 562 6.08 16.28 -49.92
C ASP A 562 6.24 14.87 -50.59
N LEU A 563 6.43 14.84 -51.92
CA LEU A 563 7.02 13.76 -52.77
C LEU A 563 6.35 12.36 -52.93
N SER A 564 5.94 12.11 -54.17
CA SER A 564 6.01 10.82 -54.93
C SER A 564 4.91 9.72 -54.75
N PRO A 565 4.67 8.82 -55.74
CA PRO A 565 3.30 8.31 -56.01
C PRO A 565 3.10 6.77 -56.14
N GLN A 566 1.84 6.36 -56.45
CA GLN A 566 1.31 5.05 -56.94
C GLN A 566 0.84 4.04 -55.84
N PRO A 567 0.00 3.00 -56.15
CA PRO A 567 -1.46 3.11 -56.38
C PRO A 567 -2.29 1.94 -55.75
N SER A 568 -3.46 1.57 -56.35
CA SER A 568 -4.36 0.40 -56.12
C SER A 568 -5.49 0.60 -55.06
N ILE A 569 -6.82 0.50 -55.38
CA ILE A 569 -7.73 -0.65 -55.71
C ILE A 569 -8.10 -1.44 -54.43
N ASP A 570 -9.35 -1.75 -54.02
CA ASP A 570 -10.74 -1.73 -54.58
C ASP A 570 -11.76 -1.37 -53.43
N VAL A 571 -12.93 -0.73 -53.59
CA VAL A 571 -14.27 -1.17 -54.13
C VAL A 571 -14.96 -2.27 -53.27
N PRO A 572 -16.30 -2.27 -53.01
CA PRO A 572 -17.41 -1.29 -53.18
C PRO A 572 -18.02 -0.87 -51.78
N SER A 573 -19.31 -0.66 -51.44
CA SER A 573 -20.65 -0.61 -52.09
C SER A 573 -21.75 0.07 -51.21
N LEU A 574 -22.62 0.90 -51.81
CA LEU A 574 -24.10 1.08 -51.57
C LEU A 574 -24.66 1.54 -50.18
N PRO A 575 -25.89 2.14 -50.13
CA PRO A 575 -26.58 2.99 -51.11
C PRO A 575 -27.07 4.35 -50.51
N LYS A 576 -27.77 5.17 -51.31
CA LYS A 576 -28.38 6.45 -50.90
C LYS A 576 -29.87 6.33 -50.56
N GLU A 577 -30.31 7.25 -49.69
CA GLU A 577 -31.54 8.07 -49.71
C GLU A 577 -32.74 7.60 -50.57
N ASP A 578 -33.93 7.55 -49.95
CA ASP A 578 -35.02 8.45 -50.34
C ASP A 578 -35.94 8.78 -49.13
N ARG A 579 -36.85 9.75 -49.30
CA ARG A 579 -37.72 10.35 -48.27
C ARG A 579 -39.08 9.66 -48.12
N GLY A 580 -39.70 9.86 -46.95
CA GLY A 580 -41.14 9.70 -46.74
C GLY A 580 -41.70 10.87 -45.91
N PHE A 581 -42.91 11.31 -46.24
CA PHE A 581 -43.80 12.10 -45.36
C PHE A 581 -44.19 11.23 -44.13
N GLU A 582 -44.75 11.71 -43.01
CA GLU A 582 -45.81 12.72 -42.86
C GLU A 582 -45.80 13.39 -41.45
N SER A 583 -46.94 13.87 -40.93
CA SER A 583 -47.04 14.88 -39.85
C SER A 583 -47.70 14.44 -38.52
N GLU A 584 -47.73 15.40 -37.57
CA GLU A 584 -48.75 15.63 -36.51
C GLU A 584 -48.64 15.08 -35.07
N THR A 585 -49.37 15.76 -34.18
CA THR A 585 -49.71 15.49 -32.75
C THR A 585 -48.64 15.59 -31.64
N ASP A 586 -48.51 16.82 -31.14
CA ASP A 586 -48.63 17.32 -29.74
C ASP A 586 -48.78 16.36 -28.51
N THR A 587 -48.61 16.97 -27.32
CA THR A 587 -48.91 16.55 -25.94
C THR A 587 -47.87 15.82 -25.08
N GLU A 588 -47.76 16.37 -23.87
CA GLU A 588 -46.84 16.12 -22.74
C GLU A 588 -47.00 14.73 -22.08
N GLU A 589 -45.88 14.08 -21.72
CA GLU A 589 -45.67 13.51 -20.36
C GLU A 589 -44.16 13.25 -20.09
N PHE A 590 -43.84 12.81 -18.87
CA PHE A 590 -42.59 12.24 -18.32
C PHE A 590 -41.67 13.07 -17.39
N GLU A 591 -42.09 13.01 -16.13
CA GLU A 591 -41.28 12.63 -14.95
C GLU A 591 -40.24 13.58 -14.32
N LYS A 592 -40.05 13.36 -13.01
CA LYS A 592 -39.43 14.29 -12.06
C LYS A 592 -38.78 13.53 -10.88
N VAL A 593 -37.55 13.07 -11.07
CA VAL A 593 -36.67 12.61 -9.98
C VAL A 593 -35.22 12.86 -10.39
N GLY A 594 -34.33 13.44 -9.57
CA GLY A 594 -34.51 14.08 -8.27
C GLY A 594 -33.16 14.23 -7.54
N GLN A 595 -32.91 15.35 -6.86
CA GLN A 595 -31.71 15.55 -6.02
C GLN A 595 -32.02 16.33 -4.74
N SER A 596 -31.21 16.10 -3.71
CA SER A 596 -31.35 16.60 -2.33
C SER A 596 -30.06 16.24 -1.55
N PRO A 597 -29.77 16.86 -0.39
CA PRO A 597 -29.74 18.29 -0.06
C PRO A 597 -28.33 18.72 0.43
N VAL A 598 -28.14 20.00 0.76
CA VAL A 598 -26.96 20.48 1.53
C VAL A 598 -27.40 21.55 2.56
N ASP A 599 -26.87 21.44 3.79
CA ASP A 599 -27.10 22.35 4.91
C ASP A 599 -26.37 23.71 4.78
N PRO A 600 -26.75 24.69 5.62
CA PRO A 600 -25.76 25.59 6.20
C PRO A 600 -25.91 25.77 7.72
N ASN A 601 -24.80 25.67 8.46
CA ASN A 601 -24.74 26.14 9.85
C ASN A 601 -23.30 26.47 10.30
N LEU A 602 -23.13 27.68 10.87
CA LEU A 602 -22.03 28.13 11.74
C LEU A 602 -20.63 28.37 11.10
N PRO A 603 -19.74 29.15 11.75
CA PRO A 603 -19.99 30.48 12.37
C PRO A 603 -18.85 31.49 12.11
N LEU A 604 -19.00 32.76 12.51
CA LEU A 604 -17.90 33.57 13.07
C LEU A 604 -18.41 34.73 13.95
N GLU A 605 -17.52 35.30 14.77
CA GLU A 605 -17.86 36.18 15.90
C GLU A 605 -17.53 37.67 15.65
N ASN A 606 -18.22 38.58 16.35
CA ASN A 606 -17.61 39.63 17.18
C ASN A 606 -18.64 40.30 18.12
N PRO A 607 -18.24 40.95 19.25
CA PRO A 607 -19.15 41.19 20.39
C PRO A 607 -19.42 42.71 20.62
N PRO A 608 -19.89 43.24 21.79
CA PRO A 608 -21.11 44.05 21.78
C PRO A 608 -20.94 45.51 22.26
N CYS A 609 -21.95 46.35 22.03
CA CYS A 609 -22.09 47.66 22.70
C CYS A 609 -23.37 47.71 23.55
N LEU A 610 -23.27 48.29 24.75
CA LEU A 610 -24.33 48.34 25.76
C LEU A 610 -25.31 49.48 25.52
N ILE A 611 -26.62 49.20 25.53
CA ILE A 611 -27.64 50.12 26.08
C ILE A 611 -28.54 49.32 27.03
N GLN A 612 -28.76 49.87 28.22
CA GLN A 612 -29.62 49.26 29.24
C GLN A 612 -31.08 49.72 29.13
N THR A 613 -31.95 48.82 29.55
CA THR A 613 -33.35 48.99 29.95
C THR A 613 -33.81 50.41 30.36
N SER A 614 -34.96 50.82 29.85
CA SER A 614 -35.99 51.48 30.67
C SER A 614 -37.39 51.13 30.14
N ASP A 615 -38.40 51.20 31.00
CA ASP A 615 -39.71 50.57 30.82
C ASP A 615 -40.85 51.56 31.20
N LYS A 616 -42.09 51.25 30.82
CA LYS A 616 -43.36 51.89 31.26
C LYS A 616 -43.74 53.31 30.77
N SER A 617 -44.44 53.31 29.63
CA SER A 617 -45.86 53.69 29.47
C SER A 617 -46.43 55.07 29.94
N SER A 618 -47.17 55.66 28.99
CA SER A 618 -48.45 56.43 29.13
C SER A 618 -48.49 57.88 29.63
N SER A 619 -48.91 58.81 28.74
CA SER A 619 -50.06 59.71 28.95
C SER A 619 -50.47 60.42 27.62
N GLN A 620 -51.55 61.21 27.63
CA GLN A 620 -52.37 61.58 26.44
C GLN A 620 -52.14 63.02 25.88
N GLN A 621 -52.76 63.31 24.73
CA GLN A 621 -53.11 64.64 24.15
C GLN A 621 -51.94 65.51 23.64
N SER A 622 -51.88 66.09 22.43
CA SER A 622 -52.84 66.75 21.49
C SER A 622 -53.20 68.21 21.87
N SER A 623 -53.24 69.23 20.99
CA SER A 623 -52.64 69.54 19.67
C SER A 623 -53.33 70.79 19.10
N THR A 624 -52.61 71.86 18.73
CA THR A 624 -53.12 73.04 17.96
C THR A 624 -51.96 73.98 17.61
N PRO A 625 -52.09 74.97 16.69
CA PRO A 625 -53.26 75.35 15.87
C PRO A 625 -52.99 75.01 14.36
N SER A 626 -53.28 75.75 13.27
CA SER A 626 -53.82 77.11 13.03
C SER A 626 -54.23 77.35 11.55
N VAL A 627 -54.72 78.57 11.27
CA VAL A 627 -54.89 79.27 9.97
C VAL A 627 -56.16 78.98 9.11
N HIS A 628 -56.72 80.09 8.62
CA HIS A 628 -57.91 80.30 7.76
C HIS A 628 -57.53 80.24 6.23
N PRO A 629 -58.43 80.41 5.22
CA PRO A 629 -59.75 81.07 5.25
C PRO A 629 -60.90 80.42 4.42
N GLU A 630 -61.96 81.22 4.30
CA GLU A 630 -63.20 81.11 3.50
C GLU A 630 -62.94 80.96 1.96
N LYS A 631 -63.90 80.66 1.06
CA LYS A 631 -65.39 80.66 1.13
C LYS A 631 -66.05 79.76 0.05
N GLU A 632 -67.38 79.80 -0.03
CA GLU A 632 -68.33 79.13 -0.96
C GLU A 632 -67.99 79.32 -2.47
N GLU A 633 -68.46 78.52 -3.45
CA GLU A 633 -69.84 78.09 -3.74
C GLU A 633 -69.99 76.70 -4.43
N ASN A 634 -71.25 76.25 -4.57
CA ASN A 634 -71.77 75.12 -5.37
C ASN A 634 -71.40 73.67 -4.99
N LEU A 635 -72.42 72.84 -4.69
CA LEU A 635 -72.67 71.49 -5.28
C LEU A 635 -73.81 70.73 -4.57
N GLY A 636 -75.06 70.93 -4.98
CA GLY A 636 -76.24 70.26 -4.41
C GLY A 636 -76.38 68.75 -4.70
N SER A 637 -75.43 68.14 -5.42
CA SER A 637 -75.47 66.73 -5.87
C SER A 637 -74.52 65.80 -5.13
N VAL A 638 -73.53 66.33 -4.40
CA VAL A 638 -72.39 65.54 -3.86
C VAL A 638 -72.77 64.72 -2.62
N SER A 639 -73.64 65.26 -1.75
CA SER A 639 -74.02 64.66 -0.45
C SER A 639 -74.46 63.19 -0.53
N SER A 640 -75.18 62.80 -1.59
CA SER A 640 -75.62 61.41 -1.74
C SER A 640 -74.47 60.43 -2.02
N GLN A 641 -73.45 60.84 -2.79
CA GLN A 641 -72.28 60.01 -3.06
C GLN A 641 -71.35 59.95 -1.84
N GLU A 642 -71.14 61.05 -1.13
CA GLU A 642 -70.38 61.09 0.12
C GLU A 642 -70.93 60.13 1.17
N SER A 643 -72.26 60.02 1.30
CA SER A 643 -72.89 59.09 2.24
C SER A 643 -72.55 57.62 1.94
N LEU A 644 -72.42 57.28 0.64
CA LEU A 644 -72.12 55.93 0.18
C LEU A 644 -70.61 55.62 0.29
N THR A 645 -69.74 56.58 -0.06
CA THR A 645 -68.28 56.41 0.10
C THR A 645 -67.86 56.35 1.56
N MET A 646 -68.47 57.13 2.46
CA MET A 646 -68.27 56.96 3.92
C MET A 646 -68.75 55.59 4.41
N SER A 647 -69.79 55.01 3.81
CA SER A 647 -70.29 53.67 4.16
C SER A 647 -69.34 52.56 3.71
N THR A 648 -68.82 52.60 2.48
CA THR A 648 -67.80 51.64 2.02
C THR A 648 -66.47 51.83 2.73
N MET A 649 -66.02 53.07 2.96
CA MET A 649 -64.78 53.34 3.68
C MET A 649 -64.82 52.78 5.11
N LYS A 650 -65.93 52.98 5.85
CA LYS A 650 -66.12 52.35 7.18
C LYS A 650 -66.11 50.82 7.13
N LYS A 651 -66.67 50.20 6.08
CA LYS A 651 -66.59 48.73 5.89
C LYS A 651 -65.16 48.27 5.66
N ILE A 652 -64.39 48.99 4.83
CA ILE A 652 -62.97 48.71 4.55
C ILE A 652 -62.13 48.88 5.82
N THR A 653 -62.31 49.97 6.58
CA THR A 653 -61.62 50.18 7.87
C THR A 653 -61.95 49.06 8.86
N ASN A 654 -63.22 48.66 8.99
CA ASN A 654 -63.60 47.55 9.86
C ASN A 654 -62.95 46.23 9.43
N LEU A 655 -62.99 45.89 8.13
CA LEU A 655 -62.33 44.70 7.56
C LEU A 655 -60.83 44.69 7.86
N ALA A 656 -60.13 45.80 7.61
CA ALA A 656 -58.72 45.97 7.92
C ALA A 656 -58.42 45.81 9.42
N VAL A 657 -59.28 46.33 10.30
CA VAL A 657 -59.15 46.19 11.76
C VAL A 657 -59.40 44.75 12.23
N THR A 658 -60.34 44.00 11.62
CA THR A 658 -60.50 42.56 11.91
C THR A 658 -59.31 41.74 11.40
N GLY A 659 -58.84 41.98 10.17
CA GLY A 659 -57.63 41.33 9.65
C GLY A 659 -56.42 41.60 10.53
N ALA A 660 -56.18 42.87 10.88
CA ALA A 660 -55.11 43.26 11.79
C ALA A 660 -55.31 42.82 13.26
N LYS A 661 -56.43 42.18 13.62
CA LYS A 661 -56.57 41.41 14.87
C LYS A 661 -56.21 39.94 14.62
N GLN A 662 -56.81 39.31 13.62
CA GLN A 662 -56.54 37.92 13.24
C GLN A 662 -55.04 37.66 13.01
N TRP A 663 -54.37 38.47 12.20
CA TRP A 663 -52.92 38.37 11.98
C TRP A 663 -52.09 38.51 13.27
N ARG A 664 -52.56 39.28 14.27
CA ARG A 664 -51.90 39.38 15.59
C ARG A 664 -52.13 38.15 16.46
N GLU A 665 -53.30 37.54 16.34
CA GLU A 665 -53.66 36.31 17.06
C GLU A 665 -52.89 35.12 16.49
N GLU A 666 -52.82 34.99 15.16
CA GLU A 666 -52.00 34.01 14.43
C GLU A 666 -50.50 34.17 14.73
N LEU A 667 -49.96 35.40 14.71
CA LEU A 667 -48.59 35.68 15.13
C LEU A 667 -48.35 35.36 16.62
N SER A 668 -49.35 35.52 17.48
CA SER A 668 -49.26 35.15 18.90
C SER A 668 -49.24 33.64 19.10
N THR A 669 -50.07 32.88 18.36
CA THR A 669 -50.05 31.41 18.41
C THR A 669 -48.75 30.84 17.85
N LEU A 670 -48.26 31.39 16.73
CA LEU A 670 -46.98 30.99 16.14
C LEU A 670 -45.82 31.26 17.11
N ARG A 671 -45.80 32.44 17.75
CA ARG A 671 -44.80 32.78 18.78
C ARG A 671 -44.85 31.83 19.97
N SER A 672 -46.05 31.43 20.43
CA SER A 672 -46.18 30.45 21.52
C SER A 672 -45.62 29.09 21.10
N CYS A 673 -45.98 28.59 19.91
CA CYS A 673 -45.47 27.34 19.36
C CYS A 673 -43.93 27.33 19.23
N MET A 674 -43.32 28.45 18.80
CA MET A 674 -41.87 28.57 18.72
C MET A 674 -41.20 28.59 20.10
N VAL A 675 -41.85 29.14 21.14
CA VAL A 675 -41.35 29.09 22.52
C VAL A 675 -41.43 27.68 23.10
N GLU A 676 -42.53 26.96 22.85
CA GLU A 676 -42.71 25.55 23.24
C GLU A 676 -41.63 24.67 22.58
N ASN A 677 -41.50 24.68 21.24
CA ASN A 677 -40.47 23.92 20.52
C ASN A 677 -39.05 24.30 20.99
N SER A 678 -38.80 25.58 21.31
CA SER A 678 -37.50 26.02 21.83
C SER A 678 -37.21 25.48 23.23
N LYS A 679 -38.25 25.25 24.05
CA LYS A 679 -38.14 24.62 25.38
C LYS A 679 -37.89 23.11 25.23
N ASP A 680 -38.67 22.41 24.43
CA ASP A 680 -38.54 20.96 24.23
C ASP A 680 -37.18 20.61 23.61
N MET A 681 -36.68 21.41 22.67
CA MET A 681 -35.32 21.29 22.14
C MET A 681 -34.24 21.42 23.23
N ARG A 682 -34.40 22.36 24.18
CA ARG A 682 -33.46 22.50 25.32
C ARG A 682 -33.51 21.29 26.24
N GLU A 683 -34.70 20.81 26.59
CA GLU A 683 -34.87 19.66 27.48
C GLU A 683 -34.27 18.39 26.86
N ASN A 684 -34.48 18.15 25.55
CA ASN A 684 -33.82 17.08 24.79
C ASN A 684 -32.28 17.21 24.76
N PHE A 685 -31.74 18.42 24.57
CA PHE A 685 -30.29 18.64 24.60
C PHE A 685 -29.69 18.42 26.01
N GLU A 686 -30.39 18.76 27.08
CA GLU A 686 -29.94 18.49 28.45
C GLU A 686 -29.99 17.00 28.80
N GLU A 687 -30.98 16.26 28.29
CA GLU A 687 -31.06 14.79 28.45
C GLU A 687 -29.94 14.08 27.69
N LEU A 688 -29.74 14.40 26.40
CA LEU A 688 -28.65 13.83 25.60
C LEU A 688 -27.27 14.15 26.20
N ARG A 689 -27.09 15.36 26.76
CA ARG A 689 -25.88 15.75 27.50
C ARG A 689 -25.70 14.92 28.77
N ARG A 690 -26.78 14.53 29.46
CA ARG A 690 -26.76 13.69 30.67
C ARG A 690 -26.30 12.28 30.34
N GLU A 691 -26.87 11.64 29.31
CA GLU A 691 -26.43 10.33 28.83
C GLU A 691 -24.96 10.33 28.40
N ALA A 692 -24.52 11.37 27.69
CA ALA A 692 -23.14 11.50 27.24
C ALA A 692 -22.18 11.59 28.43
N LEU A 693 -22.54 12.34 29.48
CA LEU A 693 -21.74 12.44 30.70
C LEU A 693 -21.65 11.11 31.45
N GLU A 694 -22.78 10.40 31.59
CA GLU A 694 -22.85 9.09 32.26
C GLU A 694 -22.02 8.04 31.52
N ARG A 695 -22.11 7.98 30.18
CA ARG A 695 -21.24 7.13 29.34
C ARG A 695 -19.76 7.46 29.53
N ILE A 696 -19.37 8.74 29.62
CA ILE A 696 -17.97 9.14 29.86
C ILE A 696 -17.49 8.68 31.24
N THR A 697 -18.29 8.85 32.30
CA THR A 697 -17.93 8.39 33.65
C THR A 697 -17.78 6.86 33.72
N LEU A 698 -18.68 6.12 33.08
CA LEU A 698 -18.62 4.65 33.05
C LEU A 698 -17.40 4.15 32.24
N LEU A 699 -17.05 4.83 31.15
CA LEU A 699 -15.83 4.56 30.38
C LEU A 699 -14.56 4.85 31.20
N GLN A 700 -14.55 5.92 31.99
CA GLN A 700 -13.44 6.28 32.89
C GLN A 700 -13.22 5.22 33.98
N GLN A 701 -14.29 4.75 34.64
CA GLN A 701 -14.21 3.69 35.64
C GLN A 701 -13.62 2.39 35.06
N HIS A 702 -14.12 1.94 33.90
CA HIS A 702 -13.56 0.77 33.19
C HIS A 702 -12.07 0.98 32.83
N HIS A 703 -11.66 2.20 32.50
CA HIS A 703 -10.26 2.52 32.19
C HIS A 703 -9.38 2.47 33.44
N GLU A 704 -9.85 2.95 34.60
CA GLU A 704 -9.15 2.82 35.89
C GLU A 704 -9.01 1.36 36.33
N GLU A 705 -10.06 0.55 36.22
CA GLU A 705 -10.01 -0.90 36.49
C GLU A 705 -9.03 -1.62 35.55
N THR A 706 -9.02 -1.25 34.26
CA THR A 706 -8.07 -1.78 33.28
C THR A 706 -6.63 -1.43 33.67
N ILE A 707 -6.37 -0.17 34.07
CA ILE A 707 -5.05 0.28 34.54
C ILE A 707 -4.64 -0.42 35.84
N ALA A 708 -5.56 -0.67 36.77
CA ALA A 708 -5.28 -1.39 38.01
C ALA A 708 -4.88 -2.86 37.74
N ASN A 709 -5.61 -3.55 36.85
CA ASN A 709 -5.28 -4.91 36.43
C ASN A 709 -3.95 -4.98 35.66
N LEU A 710 -3.68 -4.03 34.76
CA LEU A 710 -2.39 -3.91 34.07
C LEU A 710 -1.23 -3.71 35.05
N LYS A 711 -1.37 -2.81 36.04
CA LYS A 711 -0.35 -2.60 37.09
C LYS A 711 -0.09 -3.87 37.91
N LYS A 712 -1.14 -4.63 38.27
CA LYS A 712 -0.99 -5.91 38.98
C LYS A 712 -0.22 -6.94 38.15
N MET A 713 -0.60 -7.15 36.89
CA MET A 713 0.11 -8.07 35.99
C MET A 713 1.56 -7.64 35.73
N LEU A 714 1.83 -6.33 35.64
CA LEU A 714 3.18 -5.80 35.46
C LEU A 714 4.05 -6.12 36.69
N HIS A 715 3.53 -5.91 37.91
CA HIS A 715 4.24 -6.24 39.14
C HIS A 715 4.47 -7.76 39.32
N GLU A 716 3.48 -8.59 38.98
CA GLU A 716 3.66 -10.06 38.92
C GLU A 716 4.74 -10.44 37.91
N ARG A 717 4.87 -9.73 36.78
CA ARG A 717 5.93 -9.96 35.79
C ARG A 717 7.30 -9.50 36.28
N GLU A 718 7.39 -8.39 37.01
CA GLU A 718 8.64 -7.92 37.66
C GLU A 718 9.17 -8.94 38.66
N GLN A 719 8.31 -9.49 39.52
CA GLN A 719 8.68 -10.53 40.48
C GLN A 719 9.20 -11.79 39.78
N ASN A 720 8.49 -12.27 38.75
CA ASN A 720 8.93 -13.42 37.96
C ASN A 720 10.26 -13.17 37.23
N LEU A 721 10.48 -11.97 36.71
CA LEU A 721 11.72 -11.57 36.03
C LEU A 721 12.90 -11.46 37.02
N ALA A 722 12.65 -11.03 38.26
CA ALA A 722 13.65 -11.05 39.33
C ALA A 722 14.07 -12.49 39.71
N MET A 723 13.12 -13.41 39.88
CA MET A 723 13.44 -14.82 40.15
C MET A 723 14.18 -15.48 38.97
N ALA A 724 13.80 -15.16 37.73
CA ALA A 724 14.47 -15.67 36.53
C ALA A 724 15.92 -15.17 36.41
N LYS A 725 16.21 -13.93 36.84
CA LYS A 725 17.59 -13.43 36.93
C LYS A 725 18.40 -14.18 37.99
N GLU A 726 17.86 -14.38 39.19
CA GLU A 726 18.60 -15.10 40.24
C GLU A 726 18.95 -16.54 39.83
N GLU A 727 18.07 -17.24 39.10
CA GLU A 727 18.40 -18.57 38.58
C GLU A 727 19.36 -18.51 37.37
N LEU A 728 19.33 -17.45 36.55
CA LEU A 728 20.37 -17.23 35.53
C LEU A 728 21.75 -17.01 36.16
N ASP A 729 21.87 -16.13 37.16
CA ASP A 729 23.11 -15.87 37.89
C ASP A 729 23.67 -17.18 38.51
N ARG A 730 22.78 -18.04 39.04
CA ARG A 730 23.13 -19.38 39.56
C ARG A 730 23.55 -20.36 38.46
N VAL A 731 23.06 -20.24 37.23
CA VAL A 731 23.46 -21.08 36.09
C VAL A 731 24.81 -20.62 35.55
N GLU A 732 25.01 -19.32 35.34
CA GLU A 732 26.30 -18.74 34.92
C GLU A 732 27.42 -19.06 35.93
N ALA A 733 27.13 -19.01 37.24
CA ALA A 733 28.07 -19.43 38.28
C ALA A 733 28.44 -20.93 38.19
N LYS A 734 27.49 -21.81 37.89
CA LYS A 734 27.75 -23.26 37.68
C LYS A 734 28.57 -23.49 36.42
N GLU A 735 28.28 -22.78 35.33
CA GLU A 735 29.02 -22.85 34.07
C GLU A 735 30.47 -22.38 34.25
N GLY A 736 30.69 -21.27 34.97
CA GLY A 736 32.02 -20.76 35.30
C GLY A 736 32.88 -21.77 36.08
N VAL A 737 32.31 -22.48 37.06
CA VAL A 737 33.00 -23.57 37.77
C VAL A 737 33.31 -24.74 36.84
N LEU A 738 32.36 -25.16 36.01
CA LEU A 738 32.54 -26.29 35.08
C LEU A 738 33.61 -25.98 34.01
N MET A 739 33.66 -24.73 33.52
CA MET A 739 34.68 -24.23 32.60
C MET A 739 36.07 -24.18 33.26
N ALA A 740 36.16 -23.74 34.52
CA ALA A 740 37.42 -23.78 35.27
C ALA A 740 37.92 -25.21 35.49
N GLU A 741 37.03 -26.16 35.82
CA GLU A 741 37.37 -27.59 35.89
C GLU A 741 37.85 -28.15 34.54
N LEU A 742 37.21 -27.76 33.44
CA LEU A 742 37.58 -28.22 32.10
C LEU A 742 38.97 -27.68 31.70
N GLN A 743 39.22 -26.39 31.96
CA GLN A 743 40.54 -25.78 31.74
C GLN A 743 41.62 -26.43 32.61
N ALA A 744 41.35 -26.73 33.88
CA ALA A 744 42.30 -27.42 34.77
C ALA A 744 42.63 -28.85 34.27
N LYS A 745 41.64 -29.60 33.79
CA LYS A 745 41.85 -30.92 33.19
C LYS A 745 42.64 -30.82 31.87
N GLN A 746 42.40 -29.77 31.07
CA GLN A 746 43.11 -29.54 29.82
C GLN A 746 44.58 -29.12 30.03
N THR A 747 44.86 -28.26 31.02
CA THR A 747 46.25 -27.87 31.37
C THR A 747 47.03 -29.03 31.96
N GLN A 748 46.42 -29.83 32.86
CA GLN A 748 47.04 -31.06 33.36
C GLN A 748 47.40 -32.02 32.21
N ALA A 749 46.47 -32.28 31.28
CA ALA A 749 46.73 -33.16 30.14
C ALA A 749 47.86 -32.64 29.22
N LEU A 750 47.97 -31.32 29.07
CA LEU A 750 49.05 -30.67 28.30
C LEU A 750 50.41 -30.81 29.01
N GLU A 751 50.44 -30.68 30.34
CA GLU A 751 51.66 -30.85 31.15
C GLU A 751 52.11 -32.32 31.22
N GLU A 752 51.17 -33.27 31.31
CA GLU A 752 51.45 -34.71 31.19
C GLU A 752 51.96 -35.11 29.80
N LEU A 753 51.54 -34.44 28.73
CA LEU A 753 52.09 -34.65 27.39
C LEU A 753 53.50 -34.02 27.27
N SER A 754 53.66 -32.80 27.81
CA SER A 754 54.94 -32.08 27.82
C SER A 754 56.03 -32.77 28.63
N SER A 755 55.69 -33.46 29.73
CA SER A 755 56.65 -34.24 30.51
C SER A 755 57.08 -35.51 29.78
N LYS A 756 56.14 -36.25 29.16
CA LYS A 756 56.45 -37.41 28.32
C LYS A 756 57.41 -37.05 27.18
N MET A 757 57.11 -35.98 26.42
CA MET A 757 57.98 -35.51 25.34
C MET A 757 59.38 -35.09 25.82
N ARG A 758 59.49 -34.52 27.03
CA ARG A 758 60.79 -34.19 27.64
C ARG A 758 61.58 -35.44 27.99
N CYS A 759 60.97 -36.43 28.65
CA CYS A 759 61.62 -37.69 28.97
C CYS A 759 62.06 -38.47 27.71
N GLU A 760 61.25 -38.48 26.65
CA GLU A 760 61.63 -39.10 25.37
C GLU A 760 62.84 -38.40 24.73
N ALA A 761 62.87 -37.07 24.74
CA ALA A 761 64.00 -36.29 24.22
C ALA A 761 65.28 -36.46 25.05
N GLU A 762 65.17 -36.52 26.39
CA GLU A 762 66.30 -36.81 27.30
C GLU A 762 66.88 -38.22 27.08
N LEU A 763 66.02 -39.21 26.85
CA LEU A 763 66.42 -40.61 26.64
C LEU A 763 67.11 -40.81 25.28
N GLU A 764 66.63 -40.15 24.23
CA GLU A 764 67.30 -40.13 22.92
C GLU A 764 68.62 -39.35 22.94
N LEU A 765 68.68 -38.21 23.66
CA LEU A 765 69.95 -37.49 23.86
C LEU A 765 70.97 -38.34 24.64
N ALA A 766 70.54 -39.03 25.70
CA ALA A 766 71.39 -39.94 26.47
C ALA A 766 71.95 -41.07 25.59
N ARG A 767 71.12 -41.65 24.72
CA ARG A 767 71.54 -42.64 23.72
C ARG A 767 72.63 -42.09 22.82
N GLN A 768 72.41 -40.93 22.19
CA GLN A 768 73.39 -40.31 21.28
C GLN A 768 74.71 -39.98 22.00
N VAL A 769 74.66 -39.56 23.27
CA VAL A 769 75.86 -39.36 24.09
C VAL A 769 76.61 -40.68 24.33
N THR A 770 75.92 -41.79 24.64
CA THR A 770 76.58 -43.10 24.81
C THR A 770 77.21 -43.63 23.52
N GLU A 771 76.58 -43.38 22.37
CA GLU A 771 77.08 -43.79 21.05
C GLU A 771 78.35 -43.00 20.67
N LEU A 772 78.34 -41.67 20.87
CA LEU A 772 79.52 -40.81 20.71
C LEU A 772 80.65 -41.14 21.69
N GLN A 773 80.33 -41.55 22.92
CA GLN A 773 81.33 -42.01 23.89
C GLN A 773 81.98 -43.33 23.46
N ALA A 774 81.20 -44.29 22.94
CA ALA A 774 81.73 -45.55 22.41
C ALA A 774 82.62 -45.33 21.18
N GLU A 775 82.24 -44.42 20.27
CA GLU A 775 83.10 -43.99 19.16
C GLU A 775 84.40 -43.35 19.66
N ALA A 776 84.31 -42.42 20.61
CA ALA A 776 85.48 -41.72 21.15
C ALA A 776 86.45 -42.68 21.85
N GLN A 777 85.93 -43.64 22.63
CA GLN A 777 86.74 -44.69 23.24
C GLN A 777 87.40 -45.59 22.18
N THR A 778 86.65 -46.03 21.17
CA THR A 778 87.19 -46.85 20.07
C THR A 778 88.32 -46.14 19.33
N ARG A 779 88.17 -44.83 19.05
CA ARG A 779 89.24 -44.00 18.46
C ARG A 779 90.43 -43.85 19.40
N LEU A 780 90.20 -43.68 20.70
CA LEU A 780 91.28 -43.59 21.70
C LEU A 780 92.10 -44.89 21.75
N GLU A 781 91.43 -46.04 21.81
CA GLU A 781 92.07 -47.37 21.78
C GLU A 781 92.85 -47.60 20.48
N GLN A 782 92.34 -47.17 19.33
CA GLN A 782 93.10 -47.19 18.06
C GLN A 782 94.36 -46.31 18.13
N THR A 783 94.26 -45.08 18.64
CA THR A 783 95.44 -44.20 18.78
C THR A 783 96.46 -44.73 19.78
N LEU A 784 96.00 -45.36 20.87
CA LEU A 784 96.87 -45.99 21.87
C LEU A 784 97.62 -47.19 21.28
N ASN A 785 96.92 -48.06 20.55
CA ASN A 785 97.53 -49.21 19.86
C ASN A 785 98.55 -48.78 18.80
N ASN A 786 98.26 -47.70 18.04
CA ASN A 786 99.20 -47.14 17.08
C ASN A 786 100.44 -46.56 17.78
N ALA A 787 100.26 -45.75 18.83
CA ALA A 787 101.37 -45.21 19.62
C ALA A 787 102.20 -46.29 20.32
N GLU A 788 101.57 -47.40 20.76
CA GLU A 788 102.28 -48.57 21.25
C GLU A 788 103.08 -49.29 20.16
N ALA A 789 102.52 -49.42 18.95
CA ALA A 789 103.21 -50.02 17.81
C ALA A 789 104.43 -49.18 17.40
N GLU A 790 104.28 -47.86 17.31
CA GLU A 790 105.37 -46.90 17.09
C GLU A 790 106.42 -46.98 18.20
N ARG A 791 106.02 -47.02 19.48
CA ARG A 791 106.95 -47.17 20.60
C ARG A 791 107.70 -48.50 20.54
N LYS A 792 107.04 -49.60 20.20
CA LYS A 792 107.66 -50.93 20.00
C LYS A 792 108.63 -50.92 18.81
N ALA A 793 108.29 -50.23 17.71
CA ALA A 793 109.17 -50.02 16.57
C ALA A 793 110.42 -49.19 16.94
N ALA A 794 110.25 -48.05 17.62
CA ALA A 794 111.34 -47.19 18.05
C ALA A 794 112.27 -47.87 19.08
N ILE A 795 111.70 -48.62 20.04
CA ILE A 795 112.49 -49.46 20.96
C ILE A 795 113.28 -50.52 20.17
N LYS A 796 112.67 -51.16 19.17
CA LYS A 796 113.37 -52.11 18.31
C LYS A 796 114.49 -51.45 17.50
N GLU A 797 114.24 -50.29 16.89
CA GLU A 797 115.26 -49.54 16.13
C GLU A 797 116.45 -49.13 17.02
N VAL A 798 116.19 -48.60 18.22
CA VAL A 798 117.23 -48.28 19.20
C VAL A 798 117.97 -49.54 19.67
N THR A 799 117.28 -50.67 19.84
CA THR A 799 117.88 -51.96 20.21
C THR A 799 118.75 -52.52 19.09
N ASP A 800 118.28 -52.50 17.85
CA ASP A 800 119.02 -52.95 16.66
C ASP A 800 120.23 -52.03 16.39
N ARG A 801 120.09 -50.72 16.62
CA ARG A 801 121.19 -49.75 16.58
C ARG A 801 122.21 -50.02 17.68
N LEU A 802 121.79 -50.17 18.94
CA LEU A 802 122.68 -50.45 20.07
C LEU A 802 123.39 -51.80 19.90
N ASN A 803 122.72 -52.82 19.37
CA ASN A 803 123.34 -54.09 18.99
C ASN A 803 124.38 -53.91 17.86
N ARG A 804 124.16 -52.98 16.93
CA ARG A 804 125.13 -52.65 15.86
C ARG A 804 126.35 -51.92 16.41
N GLU A 805 126.13 -50.93 17.28
CA GLU A 805 127.18 -50.16 17.94
C GLU A 805 127.99 -51.06 18.90
N HIS A 806 127.34 -51.86 19.75
CA HIS A 806 127.99 -52.85 20.62
C HIS A 806 128.74 -53.94 19.82
N ARG A 807 128.26 -54.35 18.64
CA ARG A 807 128.99 -55.27 17.75
C ARG A 807 130.27 -54.64 17.20
N LEU A 808 130.21 -53.37 16.78
CA LEU A 808 131.37 -52.61 16.33
C LEU A 808 132.35 -52.36 17.49
N GLU A 809 131.86 -52.08 18.71
CA GLU A 809 132.70 -52.02 19.91
C GLU A 809 133.32 -53.37 20.27
N LEU A 810 132.62 -54.48 20.14
CA LEU A 810 133.17 -55.82 20.36
C LEU A 810 134.23 -56.20 19.31
N GLU A 811 134.08 -55.77 18.06
CA GLU A 811 135.11 -55.93 17.03
C GLU A 811 136.33 -55.01 17.29
N GLY A 812 136.10 -53.75 17.70
CA GLY A 812 137.15 -52.83 18.14
C GLY A 812 137.89 -53.31 19.41
N LEU A 813 137.17 -53.86 20.38
CA LEU A 813 137.71 -54.47 21.60
C LEU A 813 138.47 -55.75 21.27
N ARG A 814 137.94 -56.65 20.41
CA ARG A 814 138.71 -57.82 19.93
C ARG A 814 140.03 -57.41 19.26
N SER A 815 140.03 -56.31 18.51
CA SER A 815 141.23 -55.75 17.89
C SER A 815 142.20 -55.10 18.90
N ARG A 816 141.75 -54.73 20.10
CA ARG A 816 142.58 -54.17 21.18
C ARG A 816 143.00 -55.20 22.23
N PHE A 817 142.19 -56.21 22.53
CA PHE A 817 142.41 -57.14 23.65
C PHE A 817 143.53 -58.15 23.39
N LYS A 818 143.75 -58.54 22.13
CA LYS A 818 144.92 -59.35 21.72
C LYS A 818 146.26 -58.59 21.90
N MET A 819 146.15 -57.28 22.17
CA MET A 819 147.11 -56.30 22.68
C MET A 819 147.91 -56.62 23.96
N VAL A 820 147.18 -56.91 25.05
CA VAL A 820 147.52 -56.29 26.35
C VAL A 820 147.70 -57.26 27.53
N HIS A 821 146.87 -58.31 27.69
CA HIS A 821 146.96 -59.23 28.84
C HIS A 821 146.78 -60.70 28.43
N ALA A 822 147.63 -61.67 28.79
CA ALA A 822 148.87 -61.68 29.59
C ALA A 822 148.73 -61.18 31.05
N SER A 823 148.57 -62.13 32.00
CA SER A 823 148.29 -61.95 33.45
C SER A 823 146.99 -61.19 33.75
N GLN A 824 146.16 -61.52 34.75
CA GLN A 824 145.91 -62.66 35.66
C GLN A 824 144.43 -62.46 36.13
N MET A 825 143.62 -63.39 36.63
CA MET A 825 143.55 -64.86 36.73
C MET A 825 142.04 -65.18 36.77
N GLU A 826 141.53 -66.25 36.14
CA GLU A 826 141.25 -67.54 36.79
C GLU A 826 140.62 -67.48 38.20
N ARG A 827 139.56 -68.23 38.54
CA ARG A 827 138.55 -69.02 37.78
C ARG A 827 137.57 -69.63 38.81
N SER A 828 136.26 -69.65 38.55
CA SER A 828 135.31 -70.67 39.05
C SER A 828 133.93 -70.52 38.39
N PRO A 829 133.10 -71.59 38.31
CA PRO A 829 132.36 -71.84 37.07
C PRO A 829 130.86 -72.16 37.23
N SER A 830 130.22 -72.44 36.08
CA SER A 830 129.05 -73.33 35.89
C SER A 830 127.70 -72.91 36.51
N ASP A 831 126.54 -73.16 35.90
CA ASP A 831 126.25 -73.50 34.49
C ASP A 831 124.76 -73.21 34.15
N THR A 832 124.33 -73.60 32.96
CA THR A 832 122.94 -73.74 32.43
C THR A 832 121.86 -74.16 33.48
N SER A 833 120.53 -74.05 33.27
CA SER A 833 119.74 -74.14 32.02
C SER A 833 118.24 -73.77 32.26
N LEU A 834 117.51 -73.39 31.18
CA LEU A 834 116.05 -73.61 30.96
C LEU A 834 115.07 -72.96 32.01
N GLU A 835 113.73 -72.90 31.85
CA GLU A 835 112.85 -73.19 30.71
C GLU A 835 111.65 -72.20 30.62
N LYS A 836 110.74 -72.46 29.68
CA LYS A 836 109.46 -71.77 29.41
C LYS A 836 108.48 -71.87 30.59
N ILE A 837 107.47 -70.99 30.58
CA ILE A 837 106.04 -71.35 30.59
C ILE A 837 105.24 -70.19 29.98
N GLU A 838 104.16 -70.51 29.28
CA GLU A 838 103.30 -69.57 28.54
C GLU A 838 102.01 -69.24 29.32
N TYR A 839 101.44 -68.07 29.05
CA TYR A 839 100.02 -67.71 29.22
C TYR A 839 99.67 -66.65 28.16
#